data_AF-A0A8B7BG90-F1
#
_entry.id   AF-A0A8B7BG90-F1
#
_cell.length_a   1.000
_cell.length_b   1.000
_cell.length_c   1.000
_cell.angle_alpha   90.00
_cell.angle_beta   90.00
_cell.angle_gamma   90.00
#
_symmetry.space_group_name_H-M   'P 1'
#
loop_
_entity.id
_entity.type
_entity.pdbx_description
1 polymer ?
#
loop_
_entity_poly.entity_id
_entity_poly.type
_entity_poly.pdbx_seq_one_letter_code
_entity_poly.pdbx_strand_id
1 'polypeptide(L)'
;MDRAPDLDRAPPMAENPRLFLVLSLLSLLPISSSLAAAGCRRNTTLAGFEADLVMVQHQLRGVVRVLDGCSFSVLEFDMLAGSGQVRWWGANGDDFRNLTLGSPISEQTLNRTFRNESFTVRLSDNATWDQISVIAVWDPATASDFGHVVVGPPGADQSDAPAPSPDLSPAPSPSSRRSKRRIHRQPTMFDNCLTLSPRYRLRWTLSPESNSIDLGLEAAVGSEYYMAFGWAAPGLPSPSMIHADVAVAWFTEDATPFAEDYFITEYSECLPSKDGKFKGVCPDTAYEGSDPTVMVNNTKLVYGHRRDGVSFIRYVRPLVSVDENYDVPMNMTGNMTVIWALGLMRPPDTLRPHYLPQNHGGPRLTTYGYFDFDVSMKVNDCLGPLDAKDKEDQDLIIADGKTLLVVSSGPALHYPNPPSPTKALYINKKEAPLLRVERGVPVTFSVQAGHYVALYITSDSLGGNATSRNMTEVIYAGGPEAEGVPSSPTELVWSVDRNTPDLVYYHSLYEQKMGWKVQVVDGGLSDMYNNSVLLDDQQVSLFWTLSDGSISMAARGEKKSGYLAIGFGSGMINSFAYVGWIDDDGKGHVDTYWIDGKDAMNVHPTSENLTYVRCRSENGIITFEFTRPLSPSCSGRVECKNIIDPTTPLKVVWAMGAQWSADHLNERNMHSVTSSRPVRVLLLRGSAEAEQDLRPVLAVHGFMMFVAWGILLPGGILAARYLKHVKGDGWYQLHVYLQYSGIAIVLLGVLFAAAELRGFYISSVHVKFGLTAMILACAQPINAYLRPKRAEHGEVACSKRIIWEYFHVIIGRSAIVVGIAALFSGMKHLGHRYDSENVEGLTWALILWVLACVLLVIYLEYMLLKQRDRSSVRGNWVLGNNEEEDSVDLLQPDRAVTKPESHPSGIMELQLEPLSR
;
A
#
# COMPACT_ATOMS: atom_id res chain seq x y z
N MET A 1 3.50 27.38 -74.24
CA MET A 1 2.08 27.82 -74.23
C MET A 1 1.86 28.43 -72.87
N ASP A 2 2.30 29.68 -72.70
CA ASP A 2 1.48 30.91 -72.84
C ASP A 2 0.63 31.08 -71.56
N ARG A 3 0.67 32.15 -70.76
CA ARG A 3 1.17 33.53 -70.89
C ARG A 3 1.24 34.12 -69.47
N ALA A 4 2.25 34.94 -69.17
CA ALA A 4 2.07 36.12 -68.32
C ALA A 4 1.55 37.28 -69.21
N PRO A 5 0.96 38.35 -68.64
CA PRO A 5 1.77 39.51 -68.23
C PRO A 5 1.31 40.09 -66.87
N ASP A 6 2.11 40.68 -66.00
CA ASP A 6 3.18 41.70 -66.07
C ASP A 6 2.68 43.15 -65.97
N LEU A 7 3.32 43.86 -65.02
CA LEU A 7 3.50 45.31 -64.84
C LEU A 7 2.30 46.23 -64.55
N ASP A 8 2.36 46.87 -63.38
CA ASP A 8 2.59 48.32 -63.38
C ASP A 8 3.64 48.70 -62.33
N ARG A 9 4.65 49.46 -62.76
CA ARG A 9 5.78 49.93 -61.97
C ARG A 9 6.04 51.40 -62.27
N ALA A 10 6.48 52.12 -61.23
CA ALA A 10 7.35 53.32 -61.26
C ALA A 10 6.67 54.70 -61.35
N PRO A 11 7.37 55.83 -61.02
CA PRO A 11 8.78 55.95 -60.61
C PRO A 11 9.06 56.93 -59.42
N PRO A 12 10.34 57.12 -59.06
CA PRO A 12 10.83 57.78 -57.84
C PRO A 12 11.50 59.14 -58.10
N MET A 13 11.97 59.81 -57.04
CA MET A 13 13.16 60.70 -57.00
C MET A 13 13.30 61.26 -55.58
N ALA A 14 14.33 60.89 -54.82
CA ALA A 14 15.70 61.41 -54.84
C ALA A 14 15.88 62.57 -53.84
N GLU A 15 16.70 62.36 -52.81
CA GLU A 15 17.79 63.28 -52.53
C GLU A 15 18.87 62.65 -51.64
N ASN A 16 20.07 63.18 -51.89
CA ASN A 16 21.39 62.62 -51.72
C ASN A 16 22.02 62.92 -50.33
N PRO A 17 23.20 62.36 -50.05
CA PRO A 17 23.71 62.12 -48.71
C PRO A 17 24.76 63.15 -48.30
N ARG A 18 24.54 63.89 -47.20
CA ARG A 18 25.60 64.55 -46.40
C ARG A 18 25.08 64.89 -45.00
N LEU A 19 25.28 64.01 -44.02
CA LEU A 19 25.66 64.38 -42.63
C LEU A 19 26.02 63.11 -41.82
N PHE A 20 27.05 62.39 -42.29
CA PHE A 20 27.88 61.58 -41.40
C PHE A 20 28.96 62.51 -40.83
N LEU A 21 29.36 62.29 -39.57
CA LEU A 21 30.23 63.11 -38.71
C LEU A 21 29.55 64.34 -38.10
N VAL A 22 28.95 64.13 -36.92
CA VAL A 22 29.28 64.77 -35.63
C VAL A 22 28.08 64.44 -34.73
N LEU A 23 28.04 63.25 -34.14
CA LEU A 23 27.28 62.93 -32.91
C LEU A 23 27.45 61.46 -32.46
N SER A 24 28.64 60.88 -32.70
CA SER A 24 29.07 59.60 -32.08
C SER A 24 30.03 59.84 -30.91
N LEU A 25 29.90 60.98 -30.22
CA LEU A 25 30.74 61.36 -29.08
C LEU A 25 29.91 62.18 -28.08
N LEU A 26 28.83 61.58 -27.56
CA LEU A 26 28.12 62.03 -26.36
C LEU A 26 27.22 60.90 -25.83
N SER A 27 27.80 59.70 -25.68
CA SER A 27 27.21 58.56 -24.95
C SER A 27 27.89 58.36 -23.59
N LEU A 28 28.16 59.47 -22.88
CA LEU A 28 28.74 59.51 -21.53
C LEU A 28 28.18 60.70 -20.75
N LEU A 29 26.87 60.75 -20.53
CA LEU A 29 26.27 61.53 -19.45
C LEU A 29 25.04 60.76 -18.93
N PRO A 30 25.04 60.30 -17.66
CA PRO A 30 23.86 59.71 -17.08
C PRO A 30 22.85 60.83 -16.83
N ILE A 31 21.63 60.68 -17.33
CA ILE A 31 20.50 61.44 -16.84
C ILE A 31 20.24 60.92 -15.43
N SER A 32 20.73 61.66 -14.45
CA SER A 32 20.45 61.48 -13.03
C SER A 32 18.99 61.86 -12.77
N SER A 33 18.07 60.92 -13.02
CA SER A 33 16.80 60.87 -12.32
C SER A 33 17.04 60.23 -10.96
N SER A 34 17.45 61.09 -10.01
CA SER A 34 17.51 60.78 -8.59
C SER A 34 16.10 60.59 -8.03
N LEU A 35 15.55 59.37 -8.14
CA LEU A 35 14.85 58.82 -6.98
C LEU A 35 15.91 58.09 -6.18
N ALA A 36 16.32 58.69 -5.08
CA ALA A 36 17.21 58.07 -4.13
C ALA A 36 16.62 56.72 -3.70
N ALA A 37 17.21 55.63 -4.20
CA ALA A 37 17.23 54.38 -3.44
C ALA A 37 17.81 54.78 -2.08
N ALA A 38 16.99 54.72 -1.03
CA ALA A 38 17.40 55.06 0.32
C ALA A 38 18.35 53.97 0.82
N GLY A 39 19.59 54.04 0.34
CA GLY A 39 20.68 53.22 0.83
C GLY A 39 20.77 53.41 2.33
N CYS A 40 20.96 52.29 3.00
CA CYS A 40 21.14 52.19 4.43
C CYS A 40 22.01 53.35 5.00
N ARG A 41 21.43 54.14 5.92
CA ARG A 41 22.11 55.29 6.55
C ARG A 41 23.14 54.77 7.55
N ARG A 42 24.44 55.08 7.38
CA ARG A 42 25.50 54.61 8.30
C ARG A 42 25.26 54.92 9.79
N ASN A 43 24.49 55.97 10.10
CA ASN A 43 24.13 56.32 11.47
C ASN A 43 22.68 55.92 11.76
N THR A 44 22.48 55.08 12.77
CA THR A 44 21.19 54.70 13.35
C THR A 44 21.17 55.08 14.83
N THR A 45 20.00 55.47 15.35
CA THR A 45 19.79 55.70 16.79
C THR A 45 19.78 54.40 17.60
N LEU A 46 19.77 53.25 16.93
CA LEU A 46 19.73 51.91 17.52
C LEU A 46 21.14 51.29 17.67
N ALA A 47 22.21 51.98 17.27
CA ALA A 47 23.56 51.44 17.38
C ALA A 47 23.89 51.18 18.86
N GLY A 48 24.29 49.94 19.18
CA GLY A 48 24.49 49.47 20.54
C GLY A 48 23.23 48.95 21.24
N PHE A 49 22.09 48.86 20.55
CA PHE A 49 20.95 48.07 21.01
C PHE A 49 21.39 46.60 21.13
N GLU A 50 21.01 45.96 22.23
CA GLU A 50 21.36 44.59 22.56
C GLU A 50 20.19 43.92 23.28
N ALA A 51 19.80 42.74 22.81
CA ALA A 51 18.74 41.94 23.41
C ALA A 51 18.93 40.45 23.09
N ASP A 52 18.48 39.61 24.01
CA ASP A 52 18.46 38.16 23.83
C ASP A 52 17.28 37.75 22.95
N LEU A 53 17.49 36.77 22.07
CA LEU A 53 16.43 36.17 21.25
C LEU A 53 15.42 35.42 22.12
N VAL A 54 14.14 35.68 21.89
CA VAL A 54 13.04 34.87 22.43
C VAL A 54 13.09 33.51 21.73
N MET A 55 13.17 32.43 22.50
CA MET A 55 13.07 31.07 21.97
C MET A 55 11.61 30.73 21.70
N VAL A 56 11.26 30.46 20.43
CA VAL A 56 9.91 30.06 20.05
C VAL A 56 9.89 28.62 19.55
N GLN A 57 10.77 28.26 18.62
CA GLN A 57 10.98 26.89 18.11
C GLN A 57 12.46 26.64 17.76
N HIS A 58 12.78 25.42 17.34
CA HIS A 58 14.12 25.00 16.92
C HIS A 58 15.22 25.24 17.97
N GLN A 59 14.84 25.28 19.25
CA GLN A 59 15.74 25.54 20.38
C GLN A 59 16.63 26.77 20.16
N LEU A 60 16.09 27.81 19.52
CA LEU A 60 16.85 28.99 19.14
C LEU A 60 17.28 29.81 20.37
N ARG A 61 18.58 30.13 20.46
CA ARG A 61 19.16 31.05 21.46
C ARG A 61 20.23 31.92 20.82
N GLY A 62 20.48 33.08 21.42
CA GLY A 62 21.56 33.98 21.05
C GLY A 62 21.26 35.41 21.42
N VAL A 63 22.25 36.28 21.25
CA VAL A 63 22.15 37.71 21.55
C VAL A 63 22.30 38.51 20.27
N VAL A 64 21.33 39.37 19.98
CA VAL A 64 21.38 40.28 18.83
C VAL A 64 21.89 41.64 19.29
N ARG A 65 22.92 42.15 18.62
CA ARG A 65 23.46 43.50 18.85
C ARG A 65 23.52 44.29 17.54
N VAL A 66 22.87 45.45 17.50
CA VAL A 66 22.89 46.34 16.34
C VAL A 66 24.23 47.09 16.31
N LEU A 67 25.00 46.94 15.22
CA LEU A 67 26.34 47.52 15.09
C LEU A 67 26.27 48.92 14.49
N ASP A 68 25.60 49.04 13.35
CA ASP A 68 25.44 50.28 12.62
C ASP A 68 24.11 50.27 11.86
N GLY A 69 23.90 51.26 10.99
CA GLY A 69 22.66 51.32 10.23
C GLY A 69 22.40 50.12 9.32
N CYS A 70 23.43 49.32 8.98
CA CYS A 70 23.40 48.34 7.89
C CYS A 70 23.71 46.92 8.33
N SER A 71 24.01 46.72 9.60
CA SER A 71 24.41 45.42 10.12
C SER A 71 24.12 45.25 11.60
N PHE A 72 23.93 43.99 11.97
CA PHE A 72 23.84 43.56 13.36
C PHE A 72 24.69 42.30 13.55
N SER A 73 25.29 42.16 14.73
CA SER A 73 25.98 40.93 15.13
C SER A 73 25.03 40.04 15.90
N VAL A 74 25.17 38.73 15.70
CA VAL A 74 24.53 37.70 16.50
C VAL A 74 25.64 36.95 17.22
N LEU A 75 25.51 36.86 18.55
CA LEU A 75 26.47 36.22 19.44
C LEU A 75 25.83 34.97 20.06
N GLU A 76 26.65 33.97 20.35
CA GLU A 76 26.25 32.72 21.02
C GLU A 76 25.02 32.06 20.38
N PHE A 77 24.97 32.04 19.04
CA PHE A 77 23.83 31.58 18.28
C PHE A 77 23.75 30.05 18.24
N ASP A 78 22.65 29.53 18.80
CA ASP A 78 22.24 28.13 18.78
C ASP A 78 20.92 28.01 18.04
N MET A 79 20.81 27.04 17.13
CA MET A 79 19.56 26.77 16.42
C MET A 79 19.61 25.40 15.74
N LEU A 80 18.52 24.62 15.81
CA LEU A 80 18.36 23.40 15.01
C LEU A 80 18.11 23.75 13.54
N ALA A 81 18.64 22.95 12.62
CA ALA A 81 18.45 23.17 11.19
C ALA A 81 16.97 23.32 10.82
N GLY A 82 16.63 24.40 10.11
CA GLY A 82 15.31 24.65 9.56
C GLY A 82 15.18 24.23 8.10
N SER A 83 14.10 24.68 7.45
CA SER A 83 13.94 24.57 6.00
C SER A 83 15.06 25.31 5.27
N GLY A 84 15.31 24.96 4.00
CA GLY A 84 16.25 25.70 3.15
C GLY A 84 15.84 27.17 2.89
N GLN A 85 14.65 27.57 3.33
CA GLN A 85 14.11 28.92 3.15
C GLN A 85 14.20 29.79 4.40
N VAL A 86 14.65 29.25 5.53
CA VAL A 86 14.75 30.01 6.79
C VAL A 86 15.78 31.13 6.65
N ARG A 87 15.38 32.33 7.10
CA ARG A 87 16.15 33.56 6.94
C ARG A 87 15.83 34.58 8.02
N TRP A 88 16.64 35.64 8.08
CA TRP A 88 16.35 36.81 8.90
C TRP A 88 15.19 37.61 8.31
N TRP A 89 14.24 37.95 9.17
CA TRP A 89 12.96 38.55 8.80
C TRP A 89 12.70 39.81 9.61
N GLY A 90 12.24 40.85 8.93
CA GLY A 90 11.87 42.13 9.54
C GLY A 90 10.37 42.30 9.51
N ALA A 91 9.78 42.61 10.66
CA ALA A 91 8.36 42.88 10.80
C ALA A 91 8.10 44.13 11.64
N ASN A 92 6.87 44.65 11.54
CA ASN A 92 6.44 45.81 12.32
C ASN A 92 5.92 45.44 13.72
N GLY A 93 5.75 44.16 14.00
CA GLY A 93 5.25 43.61 15.26
C GLY A 93 5.51 42.11 15.32
N ASP A 94 5.33 41.53 16.50
CA ASP A 94 5.59 40.13 16.87
C ASP A 94 4.34 39.23 16.81
N ASP A 95 3.17 39.79 16.48
CA ASP A 95 1.96 39.02 16.25
C ASP A 95 1.93 38.34 14.86
N PHE A 96 1.10 37.30 14.73
CA PHE A 96 0.98 36.51 13.50
C PHE A 96 0.72 37.37 12.25
N ARG A 97 -0.12 38.40 12.34
CA ARG A 97 -0.47 39.24 11.19
C ARG A 97 0.72 40.09 10.76
N ASN A 98 1.41 40.73 11.71
CA ASN A 98 2.57 41.57 11.40
C ASN A 98 3.79 40.75 10.93
N LEU A 99 4.06 39.60 11.54
CA LEU A 99 5.14 38.71 11.11
C LEU A 99 4.90 38.17 9.69
N THR A 100 3.67 37.77 9.37
CA THR A 100 3.31 37.29 8.02
C THR A 100 3.39 38.39 6.95
N LEU A 101 3.16 39.66 7.33
CA LEU A 101 3.32 40.83 6.44
C LEU A 101 4.76 41.37 6.37
N GLY A 102 5.69 40.78 7.13
CA GLY A 102 7.09 41.19 7.14
C GLY A 102 7.82 40.86 5.83
N SER A 103 9.13 41.06 5.84
CA SER A 103 9.96 40.84 4.66
C SER A 103 11.36 40.35 5.03
N PRO A 104 12.07 39.67 4.10
CA PRO A 104 13.44 39.25 4.36
C PRO A 104 14.36 40.47 4.47
N ILE A 105 15.10 40.55 5.58
CA ILE A 105 16.05 41.65 5.82
C ILE A 105 17.49 41.26 5.48
N SER A 106 17.76 39.99 5.20
CA SER A 106 19.07 39.50 4.76
C SER A 106 18.93 38.34 3.79
N GLU A 107 19.89 38.23 2.85
CA GLU A 107 20.02 37.09 1.93
C GLU A 107 20.64 35.85 2.60
N GLN A 108 21.13 35.98 3.83
CA GLN A 108 21.74 34.86 4.56
C GLN A 108 20.68 33.82 4.95
N THR A 109 20.84 32.59 4.45
CA THR A 109 20.00 31.44 4.81
C THR A 109 20.50 30.74 6.07
N LEU A 110 19.58 30.25 6.90
CA LEU A 110 19.86 29.55 8.16
C LEU A 110 19.41 28.07 8.08
N ASN A 111 19.99 27.31 7.14
CA ASN A 111 19.55 25.95 6.79
C ASN A 111 20.34 24.82 7.49
N ARG A 112 21.20 25.15 8.45
CA ARG A 112 22.03 24.17 9.18
C ARG A 112 21.87 24.34 10.68
N THR A 113 22.34 23.36 11.43
CA THR A 113 22.43 23.48 12.88
C THR A 113 23.59 24.41 13.24
N PHE A 114 23.32 25.41 14.07
CA PHE A 114 24.30 26.35 14.61
C PHE A 114 24.63 25.95 16.05
N ARG A 115 25.91 26.04 16.43
CA ARG A 115 26.40 25.61 17.74
C ARG A 115 27.33 26.65 18.34
N ASN A 116 26.77 27.54 19.15
CA ASN A 116 27.44 28.63 19.85
C ASN A 116 28.29 29.48 18.88
N GLU A 117 27.68 29.86 17.75
CA GLU A 117 28.37 30.59 16.70
C GLU A 117 28.14 32.09 16.82
N SER A 118 29.13 32.88 16.40
CA SER A 118 29.02 34.34 16.38
C SER A 118 29.35 34.86 14.98
N PHE A 119 28.46 35.66 14.41
CA PHE A 119 28.61 36.20 13.06
C PHE A 119 27.90 37.55 12.90
N THR A 120 28.20 38.26 11.82
CA THR A 120 27.57 39.53 11.48
C THR A 120 26.64 39.36 10.30
N VAL A 121 25.41 39.85 10.45
CA VAL A 121 24.38 39.85 9.42
C VAL A 121 24.32 41.22 8.78
N ARG A 122 24.35 41.25 7.45
CA ARG A 122 24.20 42.48 6.67
C ARG A 122 22.77 42.62 6.17
N LEU A 123 22.22 43.82 6.32
CA LEU A 123 20.90 44.17 5.82
C LEU A 123 20.90 44.24 4.28
N SER A 124 19.79 43.83 3.67
CA SER A 124 19.54 43.98 2.23
C SER A 124 19.34 45.46 1.86
N ASP A 125 19.54 45.81 0.58
CA ASP A 125 19.49 47.21 0.11
C ASP A 125 18.12 47.88 0.30
N ASN A 126 17.06 47.07 0.47
CA ASN A 126 15.68 47.54 0.69
C ASN A 126 15.27 47.56 2.17
N ALA A 127 16.10 47.03 3.07
CA ALA A 127 15.81 46.96 4.50
C ALA A 127 16.39 48.18 5.24
N THR A 128 15.56 48.86 6.03
CA THR A 128 15.98 49.98 6.87
C THR A 128 15.44 49.81 8.29
N TRP A 129 16.22 50.24 9.29
CA TRP A 129 15.83 50.14 10.70
C TRP A 129 14.53 50.87 11.03
N ASP A 130 14.15 51.91 10.28
CA ASP A 130 12.90 52.64 10.48
C ASP A 130 11.65 51.79 10.20
N GLN A 131 11.81 50.66 9.50
CA GLN A 131 10.73 49.75 9.11
C GLN A 131 10.77 48.42 9.88
N ILE A 132 11.78 48.23 10.74
CA ILE A 132 12.04 46.97 11.44
C ILE A 132 11.83 47.20 12.93
N SER A 133 10.65 46.80 13.42
CA SER A 133 10.34 46.77 14.85
C SER A 133 10.65 45.41 15.47
N VAL A 134 10.72 44.36 14.65
CA VAL A 134 11.02 42.99 15.09
C VAL A 134 12.01 42.35 14.12
N ILE A 135 13.08 41.76 14.66
CA ILE A 135 14.01 40.88 13.93
C ILE A 135 13.66 39.45 14.32
N ALA A 136 13.21 38.64 13.37
CA ALA A 136 12.85 37.25 13.58
C ALA A 136 13.71 36.30 12.73
N VAL A 137 13.88 35.07 13.19
CA VAL A 137 14.30 33.94 12.37
C VAL A 137 13.05 33.21 11.90
N TRP A 138 12.75 33.32 10.62
CA TRP A 138 11.43 32.96 10.08
C TRP A 138 11.56 31.94 8.95
N ASP A 139 10.64 30.99 8.91
CA ASP A 139 10.41 30.11 7.76
C ASP A 139 9.23 30.59 6.91
N PRO A 140 9.47 31.16 5.71
CA PRO A 140 8.40 31.60 4.83
C PRO A 140 7.50 30.46 4.34
N ALA A 141 8.01 29.23 4.26
CA ALA A 141 7.26 28.09 3.71
C ALA A 141 6.12 27.65 4.64
N THR A 142 6.31 27.78 5.95
CA THR A 142 5.36 27.33 6.98
C THR A 142 4.84 28.48 7.84
N ALA A 143 5.19 29.73 7.49
CA ALA A 143 4.93 30.93 8.26
C ALA A 143 5.24 30.72 9.77
N SER A 144 6.42 30.18 10.03
CA SER A 144 6.87 29.74 11.34
C SER A 144 7.93 30.69 11.90
N ASP A 145 7.76 31.10 13.16
CA ASP A 145 8.75 31.87 13.90
C ASP A 145 9.58 30.95 14.78
N PHE A 146 10.89 30.91 14.54
CA PHE A 146 11.82 30.15 15.38
C PHE A 146 12.24 30.96 16.60
N GLY A 147 12.16 32.28 16.52
CA GLY A 147 12.52 33.18 17.59
C GLY A 147 12.81 34.58 17.08
N HIS A 148 12.59 35.57 17.93
CA HIS A 148 12.66 36.97 17.54
C HIS A 148 13.16 37.89 18.65
N VAL A 149 13.46 39.13 18.26
CA VAL A 149 13.78 40.26 19.13
C VAL A 149 12.94 41.45 18.72
N VAL A 150 12.27 42.08 19.69
CA VAL A 150 11.59 43.36 19.49
C VAL A 150 12.62 44.49 19.63
N VAL A 151 12.81 45.23 18.56
CA VAL A 151 13.76 46.35 18.44
C VAL A 151 13.08 47.64 18.89
N GLY A 152 13.68 48.31 19.87
CA GLY A 152 13.19 49.59 20.41
C GLY A 152 14.34 50.55 20.71
N PRO A 153 14.04 51.85 20.93
CA PRO A 153 15.07 52.82 21.28
C PRO A 153 15.83 52.38 22.56
N PRO A 154 17.16 52.61 22.64
CA PRO A 154 17.96 52.16 23.77
C PRO A 154 17.42 52.71 25.10
N GLY A 155 16.90 51.83 25.97
CA GLY A 155 16.37 52.19 27.28
C GLY A 155 14.86 52.45 27.37
N ALA A 156 14.07 52.11 26.34
CA ALA A 156 12.64 51.88 26.53
C ALA A 156 12.47 50.60 27.37
N ASP A 157 11.87 50.73 28.56
CA ASP A 157 11.50 49.59 29.40
C ASP A 157 10.56 48.68 28.59
N GLN A 158 10.93 47.40 28.42
CA GLN A 158 10.07 46.34 27.87
C GLN A 158 8.97 45.93 28.87
N SER A 159 8.39 46.88 29.60
CA SER A 159 7.29 46.58 30.54
C SER A 159 5.96 46.27 29.85
N ASP A 160 5.86 46.59 28.55
CA ASP A 160 4.61 46.57 27.79
C ASP A 160 4.66 45.63 26.57
N ALA A 161 5.72 44.82 26.42
CA ALA A 161 5.65 43.68 25.49
C ALA A 161 4.55 42.74 26.01
N PRO A 162 3.59 42.31 25.17
CA PRO A 162 2.61 41.33 25.59
C PRO A 162 3.37 40.15 26.16
N ALA A 163 3.01 39.70 27.36
CA ALA A 163 3.32 38.33 27.73
C ALA A 163 2.89 37.45 26.54
N PRO A 164 3.66 36.39 26.18
CA PRO A 164 3.15 35.39 25.26
C PRO A 164 1.73 35.03 25.70
N SER A 165 0.84 34.84 24.72
CA SER A 165 -0.58 34.47 24.86
C SER A 165 -0.83 33.60 26.09
N PRO A 166 -1.96 33.75 26.80
CA PRO A 166 -2.09 33.47 28.23
C PRO A 166 -1.81 32.00 28.57
N ASP A 167 -0.54 31.70 28.81
CA ASP A 167 -0.15 30.50 29.55
C ASP A 167 -0.39 30.79 31.03
N LEU A 168 -1.16 29.90 31.64
CA LEU A 168 -1.61 29.99 33.02
C LEU A 168 -0.40 30.02 33.96
N SER A 169 0.03 31.22 34.34
CA SER A 169 0.98 31.45 35.42
C SER A 169 0.54 32.67 36.24
N PRO A 170 0.55 32.60 37.58
CA PRO A 170 0.13 33.70 38.43
C PRO A 170 1.09 34.89 38.31
N ALA A 171 0.52 36.09 38.22
CA ALA A 171 1.25 37.34 38.10
C ALA A 171 2.26 37.53 39.27
N PRO A 172 3.45 38.10 39.02
CA PRO A 172 4.41 38.39 40.07
C PRO A 172 3.88 39.50 41.00
N SER A 173 3.94 39.27 42.30
CA SER A 173 3.56 40.22 43.35
C SER A 173 4.40 41.51 43.28
N PRO A 174 3.86 42.69 43.64
CA PRO A 174 4.55 43.95 43.52
C PRO A 174 5.55 44.14 44.66
N SER A 175 6.85 44.17 44.36
CA SER A 175 7.88 44.62 45.31
C SER A 175 8.77 45.71 44.71
N SER A 176 9.40 46.44 45.62
CA SER A 176 9.71 47.87 45.59
C SER A 176 10.72 48.34 44.55
N ARG A 177 10.46 49.57 44.08
CA ARG A 177 11.30 50.45 43.26
C ARG A 177 12.74 50.56 43.79
N ARG A 178 13.73 50.17 42.96
CA ARG A 178 15.04 50.82 42.83
C ARG A 178 15.72 50.38 41.53
N SER A 179 15.70 51.25 40.52
CA SER A 179 16.22 51.00 39.17
C SER A 179 17.75 51.16 39.12
N LYS A 180 18.49 50.04 39.15
CA LYS A 180 19.70 49.91 38.32
C LYS A 180 19.29 49.22 37.03
N ARG A 181 19.76 49.76 35.91
CA ARG A 181 19.57 49.35 34.51
C ARG A 181 19.64 47.82 34.38
N ARG A 182 18.50 47.12 34.48
CA ARG A 182 18.42 45.67 34.26
C ARG A 182 18.29 45.47 32.76
N ILE A 183 19.32 44.91 32.13
CA ILE A 183 19.19 44.29 30.81
C ILE A 183 18.16 43.17 30.99
N HIS A 184 17.02 43.25 30.28
CA HIS A 184 15.99 42.22 30.36
C HIS A 184 16.52 40.96 29.66
N ARG A 185 16.94 39.97 30.45
CA ARG A 185 17.41 38.68 29.93
C ARG A 185 16.25 37.75 29.69
N GLN A 186 16.29 37.00 28.58
CA GLN A 186 15.26 36.03 28.28
C GLN A 186 15.30 34.86 29.30
N PRO A 187 14.14 34.28 29.67
CA PRO A 187 14.07 33.25 30.72
C PRO A 187 14.94 32.03 30.49
N THR A 188 15.25 31.73 29.22
CA THR A 188 16.04 30.58 28.76
C THR A 188 17.55 30.83 28.75
N MET A 189 17.99 32.06 29.02
CA MET A 189 19.40 32.47 29.00
C MET A 189 20.01 32.42 30.41
N PHE A 190 21.20 31.81 30.52
CA PHE A 190 21.93 31.62 31.77
C PHE A 190 23.41 31.90 31.56
N ASP A 191 24.10 32.29 32.63
CA ASP A 191 25.56 32.51 32.60
C ASP A 191 26.36 31.22 32.39
N ASN A 192 25.87 30.11 32.95
CA ASN A 192 26.60 28.85 33.01
C ASN A 192 25.74 27.68 32.54
N CYS A 193 26.40 26.67 31.98
CA CYS A 193 25.75 25.41 31.60
C CYS A 193 26.69 24.20 31.66
N LEU A 194 26.17 23.08 32.13
CA LEU A 194 26.85 21.80 32.25
C LEU A 194 26.01 20.68 31.63
N THR A 195 26.64 19.81 30.84
CA THR A 195 25.98 18.61 30.29
C THR A 195 26.08 17.47 31.30
N LEU A 196 24.95 17.04 31.87
CA LEU A 196 24.88 15.94 32.84
C LEU A 196 24.80 14.58 32.15
N SER A 197 24.04 14.51 31.06
CA SER A 197 23.93 13.35 30.18
C SER A 197 23.66 13.82 28.73
N PRO A 198 23.73 12.94 27.72
CA PRO A 198 23.42 13.32 26.34
C PRO A 198 22.02 13.93 26.14
N ARG A 199 21.10 13.72 27.09
CA ARG A 199 19.71 14.19 27.04
C ARG A 199 19.35 15.14 28.18
N TYR A 200 20.28 15.48 29.08
CA TYR A 200 20.00 16.30 30.26
C TYR A 200 21.11 17.32 30.54
N ARG A 201 20.74 18.58 30.68
CA ARG A 201 21.63 19.71 30.91
C ARG A 201 21.16 20.52 32.12
N LEU A 202 22.13 21.02 32.87
CA LEU A 202 21.96 21.93 33.97
C LEU A 202 22.42 23.32 33.53
N ARG A 203 21.57 24.32 33.70
CA ARG A 203 21.89 25.73 33.50
C ARG A 203 21.76 26.47 34.82
N TRP A 204 22.64 27.43 35.10
CA TRP A 204 22.51 28.23 36.31
C TRP A 204 23.07 29.64 36.18
N THR A 205 22.51 30.53 37.00
CA THR A 205 23.03 31.88 37.21
C THR A 205 23.05 32.14 38.72
N LEU A 206 24.24 32.40 39.25
CA LEU A 206 24.41 32.73 40.66
C LEU A 206 24.15 34.23 40.85
N SER A 207 23.28 34.59 41.79
CA SER A 207 22.99 35.97 42.16
C SER A 207 23.38 36.23 43.63
N PRO A 208 24.65 36.58 43.90
CA PRO A 208 25.12 36.81 45.28
C PRO A 208 24.38 37.97 45.96
N GLU A 209 23.97 39.00 45.21
CA GLU A 209 23.28 40.17 45.74
C GLU A 209 21.89 39.83 46.32
N SER A 210 21.20 38.86 45.75
CA SER A 210 19.89 38.38 46.22
C SER A 210 19.98 37.11 47.06
N ASN A 211 21.20 36.62 47.34
CA ASN A 211 21.45 35.37 48.04
C ASN A 211 20.66 34.18 47.47
N SER A 212 20.58 34.08 46.14
CA SER A 212 19.80 33.07 45.43
C SER A 212 20.54 32.49 44.23
N ILE A 213 20.15 31.27 43.86
CA ILE A 213 20.60 30.60 42.64
C ILE A 213 19.40 30.37 41.71
N ASP A 214 19.55 30.80 40.46
CA ASP A 214 18.60 30.47 39.40
C ASP A 214 19.07 29.19 38.72
N LEU A 215 18.23 28.16 38.71
CA LEU A 215 18.50 26.88 38.09
C LEU A 215 17.56 26.65 36.92
N GLY A 216 18.08 26.11 35.82
CA GLY A 216 17.36 25.71 34.63
C GLY A 216 17.65 24.26 34.30
N LEU A 217 16.63 23.41 34.37
CA LEU A 217 16.71 22.00 34.00
C LEU A 217 16.20 21.83 32.58
N GLU A 218 17.07 21.33 31.69
CA GLU A 218 16.83 21.20 30.25
C GLU A 218 17.03 19.74 29.80
N ALA A 219 15.95 19.05 29.41
CA ALA A 219 16.04 17.66 29.00
C ALA A 219 15.21 17.31 27.75
N ALA A 220 15.80 16.51 26.85
CA ALA A 220 15.14 15.95 25.68
C ALA A 220 14.38 14.67 26.05
N VAL A 221 13.33 14.80 26.85
CA VAL A 221 12.46 13.73 27.36
C VAL A 221 10.99 14.13 27.17
N GLY A 222 10.05 13.18 27.29
CA GLY A 222 8.62 13.48 27.21
C GLY A 222 8.10 14.29 28.41
N SER A 223 6.87 14.79 28.35
CA SER A 223 6.25 15.58 29.44
C SER A 223 5.96 14.75 30.69
N GLU A 224 5.86 13.42 30.55
CA GLU A 224 5.67 12.46 31.63
C GLU A 224 6.93 12.22 32.49
N TYR A 225 8.07 12.78 32.08
CA TYR A 225 9.33 12.66 32.82
C TYR A 225 9.51 13.82 33.81
N TYR A 226 9.94 13.48 35.03
CA TYR A 226 10.49 14.46 35.97
C TYR A 226 11.99 14.67 35.72
N MET A 227 12.44 15.87 36.06
CA MET A 227 13.83 16.31 36.10
C MET A 227 14.16 16.68 37.55
N ALA A 228 15.12 15.99 38.15
CA ALA A 228 15.53 16.24 39.52
C ALA A 228 16.97 16.72 39.58
N PHE A 229 17.24 17.70 40.45
CA PHE A 229 18.58 18.20 40.75
C PHE A 229 18.64 18.69 42.20
N GLY A 230 19.67 18.28 42.94
CA GLY A 230 19.77 18.56 44.36
C GLY A 230 21.14 18.29 44.98
N TRP A 231 21.25 18.55 46.28
CA TRP A 231 22.47 18.42 47.05
C TRP A 231 22.42 17.17 47.94
N ALA A 232 23.51 16.42 47.95
CA ALA A 232 23.67 15.29 48.87
C ALA A 232 24.00 15.79 50.27
N ALA A 233 23.62 15.01 51.30
CA ALA A 233 23.96 15.31 52.68
C ALA A 233 25.49 15.41 52.89
N PRO A 234 25.98 16.48 53.55
CA PRO A 234 27.40 16.67 53.77
C PRO A 234 27.98 15.65 54.76
N GLY A 235 29.26 15.31 54.60
CA GLY A 235 30.02 14.50 55.57
C GLY A 235 29.89 12.97 55.43
N LEU A 236 29.22 12.47 54.39
CA LEU A 236 29.17 11.03 54.08
C LEU A 236 30.39 10.58 53.27
N PRO A 237 30.94 9.37 53.51
CA PRO A 237 32.11 8.86 52.81
C PRO A 237 31.84 8.46 51.34
N SER A 238 30.56 8.29 50.98
CA SER A 238 30.11 8.04 49.62
C SER A 238 28.82 8.82 49.37
N PRO A 239 28.66 9.46 48.20
CA PRO A 239 27.41 10.15 47.86
C PRO A 239 26.22 9.21 47.88
N SER A 240 25.18 9.63 48.59
CA SER A 240 23.94 8.90 48.81
C SER A 240 22.77 9.82 48.48
N MET A 241 21.71 9.25 47.90
CA MET A 241 20.45 9.97 47.74
C MET A 241 19.69 10.11 49.06
N ILE A 242 19.94 9.22 50.03
CA ILE A 242 19.31 9.31 51.34
C ILE A 242 19.83 10.55 52.08
N HIS A 243 18.89 11.34 52.60
CA HIS A 243 19.04 12.68 53.19
C HIS A 243 19.47 13.77 52.20
N ALA A 244 19.27 13.55 50.90
CA ALA A 244 19.47 14.59 49.92
C ALA A 244 18.26 15.53 49.85
N ASP A 245 18.59 16.80 49.59
CA ASP A 245 17.67 17.91 49.35
C ASP A 245 17.61 18.14 47.83
N VAL A 246 16.44 17.92 47.23
CA VAL A 246 16.29 17.84 45.78
C VAL A 246 15.09 18.62 45.29
N ALA A 247 15.31 19.54 44.36
CA ALA A 247 14.21 20.10 43.59
C ALA A 247 13.81 19.12 42.48
N VAL A 248 12.54 18.77 42.44
CA VAL A 248 11.93 17.94 41.39
C VAL A 248 11.05 18.83 40.53
N ALA A 249 11.31 18.83 39.23
CA ALA A 249 10.58 19.62 38.24
C ALA A 249 9.91 18.73 37.19
N TRP A 250 8.68 19.03 36.80
CA TRP A 250 7.91 18.24 35.83
C TRP A 250 6.80 19.07 35.18
N PHE A 251 6.09 18.49 34.21
CA PHE A 251 4.88 19.05 33.62
C PHE A 251 3.66 18.22 34.06
N THR A 252 2.54 18.88 34.36
CA THR A 252 1.27 18.19 34.64
C THR A 252 0.64 17.65 33.35
N GLU A 253 -0.43 16.86 33.48
CA GLU A 253 -1.21 16.35 32.34
C GLU A 253 -1.73 17.49 31.44
N ASP A 254 -1.99 18.66 32.01
CA ASP A 254 -2.41 19.87 31.30
C ASP A 254 -1.21 20.73 30.80
N ALA A 255 -0.02 20.15 30.70
CA ALA A 255 1.23 20.79 30.27
C ALA A 255 1.66 22.01 31.10
N THR A 256 1.21 22.12 32.35
CA THR A 256 1.64 23.20 33.25
C THR A 256 2.96 22.83 33.92
N PRO A 257 3.98 23.70 33.92
CA PRO A 257 5.26 23.43 34.59
C PRO A 257 5.14 23.53 36.11
N PHE A 258 5.83 22.63 36.82
CA PHE A 258 5.95 22.62 38.28
C PHE A 258 7.40 22.39 38.70
N ALA A 259 7.77 22.95 39.85
CA ALA A 259 9.03 22.67 40.53
C ALA A 259 8.78 22.75 42.04
N GLU A 260 9.05 21.66 42.74
CA GLU A 260 8.83 21.55 44.18
C GLU A 260 10.06 20.94 44.87
N ASP A 261 10.21 21.26 46.15
CA ASP A 261 11.30 20.74 46.97
C ASP A 261 10.94 19.40 47.61
N TYR A 262 11.88 18.46 47.51
CA TYR A 262 11.74 17.08 47.98
C TYR A 262 12.92 16.67 48.84
N PHE A 263 12.61 16.14 50.01
CA PHE A 263 13.56 15.46 50.87
C PHE A 263 13.46 13.94 50.76
N ILE A 264 14.62 13.27 50.67
CA ILE A 264 14.70 11.82 50.47
C ILE A 264 15.06 11.11 51.78
N THR A 265 14.12 10.33 52.31
CA THR A 265 14.35 9.53 53.53
C THR A 265 14.60 8.05 53.24
N GLU A 266 14.00 7.50 52.19
CA GLU A 266 14.14 6.10 51.75
C GLU A 266 14.07 6.02 50.22
N TYR A 267 14.53 4.90 49.62
CA TYR A 267 14.45 4.64 48.16
C TYR A 267 13.04 4.25 47.66
N SER A 268 12.02 4.48 48.48
CA SER A 268 10.61 4.20 48.18
C SER A 268 9.88 5.46 47.72
N GLU A 269 8.78 5.30 46.99
CA GLU A 269 7.86 6.40 46.70
C GLU A 269 7.29 6.98 48.01
N CYS A 270 6.88 8.25 48.01
CA CYS A 270 6.29 8.87 49.21
C CYS A 270 5.06 8.09 49.69
N LEU A 271 5.17 7.46 50.86
CA LEU A 271 4.09 6.70 51.47
C LEU A 271 3.95 7.06 52.96
N PRO A 272 2.70 7.13 53.46
CA PRO A 272 2.47 7.29 54.89
C PRO A 272 2.91 6.03 55.63
N SER A 273 3.76 6.19 56.64
CA SER A 273 4.17 5.13 57.55
C SER A 273 3.07 4.81 58.56
N LYS A 274 3.21 3.68 59.27
CA LYS A 274 2.25 3.25 60.32
C LYS A 274 2.05 4.29 61.42
N ASP A 275 3.03 5.17 61.61
CA ASP A 275 3.03 6.24 62.62
C ASP A 275 2.39 7.54 62.13
N GLY A 276 1.81 7.56 60.92
CA GLY A 276 1.21 8.75 60.29
C GLY A 276 2.22 9.73 59.68
N LYS A 277 3.52 9.49 59.84
CA LYS A 277 4.60 10.25 59.19
C LYS A 277 4.90 9.70 57.79
N PHE A 278 5.23 10.57 56.86
CA PHE A 278 5.64 10.17 55.51
C PHE A 278 7.07 9.62 55.48
N LYS A 279 7.35 8.71 54.57
CA LYS A 279 8.67 8.13 54.28
C LYS A 279 8.83 7.90 52.78
N GLY A 280 10.07 7.87 52.31
CA GLY A 280 10.41 7.77 50.89
C GLY A 280 10.95 9.08 50.33
N VAL A 281 10.70 9.30 49.04
CA VAL A 281 10.95 10.54 48.29
C VAL A 281 9.69 11.40 48.35
N CYS A 282 9.63 12.36 49.27
CA CYS A 282 8.42 13.15 49.54
C CYS A 282 8.67 14.65 49.39
N PRO A 283 7.65 15.43 48.99
CA PRO A 283 7.76 16.88 49.04
C PRO A 283 7.83 17.34 50.50
N ASP A 284 8.53 18.42 50.79
CA ASP A 284 8.77 18.85 52.18
C ASP A 284 7.47 19.19 52.92
N THR A 285 6.49 19.69 52.17
CA THR A 285 5.12 19.95 52.65
C THR A 285 4.40 18.70 53.19
N ALA A 286 4.80 17.49 52.79
CA ALA A 286 4.22 16.25 53.31
C ALA A 286 4.72 15.92 54.72
N TYR A 287 5.93 16.37 55.11
CA TYR A 287 6.52 15.98 56.39
C TYR A 287 5.98 16.76 57.60
N GLU A 288 5.69 18.06 57.46
CA GLU A 288 5.24 18.91 58.59
C GLU A 288 3.72 19.14 58.65
N GLY A 289 2.97 18.69 57.63
CA GLY A 289 1.55 19.00 57.52
C GLY A 289 1.31 20.48 57.19
N SER A 290 0.06 20.83 56.87
CA SER A 290 -0.33 22.16 56.40
C SER A 290 -0.36 23.23 57.52
N ASP A 291 0.76 23.48 58.21
CA ASP A 291 0.92 24.66 59.06
C ASP A 291 1.37 25.86 58.19
N PRO A 292 0.51 26.88 57.95
CA PRO A 292 0.79 27.97 57.02
C PRO A 292 1.87 28.95 57.50
N THR A 293 2.43 28.75 58.70
CA THR A 293 3.43 29.65 59.30
C THR A 293 4.88 29.26 59.02
N VAL A 294 5.15 28.03 58.57
CA VAL A 294 6.50 27.53 58.25
C VAL A 294 6.61 27.26 56.75
N MET A 295 7.42 28.05 56.06
CA MET A 295 7.62 27.93 54.62
C MET A 295 8.69 26.86 54.33
N VAL A 296 8.27 25.59 54.28
CA VAL A 296 9.17 24.44 54.04
C VAL A 296 9.52 24.24 52.57
N ASN A 297 8.70 24.72 51.62
CA ASN A 297 9.06 24.67 50.20
C ASN A 297 9.83 25.96 49.84
N ASN A 298 11.14 25.84 49.63
CA ASN A 298 12.00 26.96 49.26
C ASN A 298 12.22 27.09 47.74
N THR A 299 11.65 26.17 46.96
CA THR A 299 11.74 26.16 45.50
C THR A 299 10.64 27.02 44.89
N LYS A 300 11.05 28.05 44.12
CA LYS A 300 10.11 28.95 43.44
C LYS A 300 10.22 28.81 41.93
N LEU A 301 9.18 28.27 41.29
CA LEU A 301 9.05 28.25 39.83
C LEU A 301 9.08 29.68 39.26
N VAL A 302 9.85 29.86 38.18
CA VAL A 302 9.97 31.14 37.45
C VAL A 302 9.34 31.03 36.06
N TYR A 303 9.67 29.95 35.35
CA TYR A 303 9.30 29.78 33.96
C TYR A 303 9.43 28.31 33.57
N GLY A 304 8.59 27.83 32.66
CA GLY A 304 8.77 26.52 32.06
C GLY A 304 8.13 26.47 30.69
N HIS A 305 8.73 25.72 29.78
CA HIS A 305 8.15 25.44 28.48
C HIS A 305 8.53 24.04 28.02
N ARG A 306 7.75 23.55 27.06
CA ARG A 306 8.10 22.40 26.27
C ARG A 306 8.02 22.76 24.79
N ARG A 307 9.14 22.62 24.09
CA ARG A 307 9.29 22.99 22.66
C ARG A 307 10.23 22.02 21.98
N ASP A 308 9.91 21.63 20.74
CA ASP A 308 10.69 20.71 19.92
C ASP A 308 11.04 19.39 20.63
N GLY A 309 10.17 18.90 21.53
CA GLY A 309 10.45 17.70 22.28
C GLY A 309 11.38 17.87 23.51
N VAL A 310 11.76 19.10 23.83
CA VAL A 310 12.65 19.45 24.95
C VAL A 310 11.84 20.11 26.07
N SER A 311 11.94 19.55 27.28
CA SER A 311 11.37 20.08 28.50
C SER A 311 12.37 21.01 29.18
N PHE A 312 11.95 22.25 29.44
CA PHE A 312 12.76 23.27 30.10
C PHE A 312 12.00 23.87 31.29
N ILE A 313 12.58 23.80 32.49
CA ILE A 313 11.99 24.42 33.69
C ILE A 313 13.05 25.23 34.43
N ARG A 314 12.73 26.49 34.73
CA ARG A 314 13.52 27.42 35.52
C ARG A 314 12.86 27.67 36.87
N TYR A 315 13.63 27.51 37.94
CA TYR A 315 13.23 27.84 39.29
C TYR A 315 14.37 28.53 40.05
N VAL A 316 14.02 29.22 41.14
CA VAL A 316 14.97 29.86 42.05
C VAL A 316 14.98 29.12 43.37
N ARG A 317 16.17 28.93 43.94
CA ARG A 317 16.34 28.51 45.35
C ARG A 317 17.18 29.54 46.12
N PRO A 318 16.89 29.78 47.40
CA PRO A 318 17.75 30.57 48.28
C PRO A 318 19.05 29.81 48.59
N LEU A 319 20.15 30.54 48.79
CA LEU A 319 21.45 29.94 49.14
C LEU A 319 21.57 29.63 50.64
N VAL A 320 20.80 30.33 51.46
CA VAL A 320 20.70 30.06 52.90
C VAL A 320 19.49 29.18 53.12
N SER A 321 19.67 28.10 53.90
CA SER A 321 18.60 27.16 54.22
C SER A 321 17.44 27.88 54.90
N VAL A 322 16.22 27.58 54.46
CA VAL A 322 14.99 28.17 54.99
C VAL A 322 14.54 27.39 56.23
N ASP A 323 14.82 26.09 56.26
CA ASP A 323 14.71 25.25 57.46
C ASP A 323 16.04 24.51 57.77
N GLU A 324 16.11 23.84 58.93
CA GLU A 324 17.31 23.08 59.35
C GLU A 324 17.10 21.55 59.24
N ASN A 325 15.89 21.09 58.90
CA ASN A 325 15.49 19.69 58.99
C ASN A 325 15.57 18.96 57.65
N TYR A 326 15.27 19.66 56.56
CA TYR A 326 15.08 19.14 55.21
C TYR A 326 15.98 19.86 54.19
N ASP A 327 16.38 21.09 54.47
CA ASP A 327 17.28 21.87 53.61
C ASP A 327 18.78 21.59 53.86
N VAL A 328 19.56 21.48 52.79
CA VAL A 328 21.04 21.44 52.86
C VAL A 328 21.62 22.83 52.60
N PRO A 329 22.39 23.43 53.53
CA PRO A 329 22.94 24.77 53.35
C PRO A 329 23.99 24.80 52.22
N MET A 330 23.83 25.74 51.30
CA MET A 330 24.72 25.86 50.14
C MET A 330 25.95 26.71 50.45
N ASN A 331 27.13 26.19 50.12
CA ASN A 331 28.37 26.96 50.16
C ASN A 331 28.66 27.55 48.77
N MET A 332 28.78 28.88 48.67
CA MET A 332 29.00 29.55 47.39
C MET A 332 30.35 29.23 46.74
N THR A 333 31.38 28.90 47.53
CA THR A 333 32.77 28.74 47.04
C THR A 333 33.35 27.36 47.29
N GLY A 334 32.59 26.45 47.89
CA GLY A 334 33.05 25.09 48.19
C GLY A 334 32.48 24.07 47.21
N ASN A 335 33.27 23.05 46.87
CA ASN A 335 32.75 21.91 46.13
C ASN A 335 31.74 21.15 47.00
N MET A 336 30.53 20.97 46.50
CA MET A 336 29.49 20.17 47.13
C MET A 336 29.08 19.04 46.21
N THR A 337 28.80 17.86 46.75
CA THR A 337 28.32 16.76 45.92
C THR A 337 26.83 16.96 45.63
N VAL A 338 26.49 17.00 44.35
CA VAL A 338 25.12 17.11 43.86
C VAL A 338 24.67 15.80 43.24
N ILE A 339 23.36 15.58 43.25
CA ILE A 339 22.69 14.44 42.63
C ILE A 339 21.68 14.92 41.61
N TRP A 340 21.46 14.11 40.58
CA TRP A 340 20.47 14.39 39.55
C TRP A 340 19.83 13.11 39.06
N ALA A 341 18.58 13.22 38.60
CA ALA A 341 17.84 12.09 38.05
C ALA A 341 16.80 12.53 37.00
N LEU A 342 16.48 11.59 36.11
CA LEU A 342 15.40 11.62 35.15
C LEU A 342 14.58 10.34 35.31
N GLY A 343 13.27 10.46 35.47
CA GLY A 343 12.39 9.30 35.61
C GLY A 343 10.94 9.65 35.30
N LEU A 344 10.05 8.67 35.32
CA LEU A 344 8.62 8.90 35.11
C LEU A 344 7.99 9.52 36.35
N MET A 345 7.07 10.46 36.16
CA MET A 345 6.25 11.02 37.23
C MET A 345 4.91 10.28 37.32
N ARG A 346 4.46 9.94 38.53
CA ARG A 346 3.08 9.46 38.74
C ARG A 346 2.17 10.62 39.20
N PRO A 347 1.06 10.88 38.51
CA PRO A 347 0.08 11.87 38.96
C PRO A 347 -0.63 11.43 40.25
N PRO A 348 -1.18 12.38 41.04
CA PRO A 348 -1.89 12.06 42.28
C PRO A 348 -3.18 11.27 42.02
N ASP A 349 -3.54 10.39 42.95
CA ASP A 349 -4.77 9.60 42.92
C ASP A 349 -5.53 9.66 44.26
N THR A 350 -6.69 9.00 44.36
CA THR A 350 -7.53 9.00 45.58
C THR A 350 -6.83 8.45 46.83
N LEU A 351 -5.75 7.68 46.69
CA LEU A 351 -4.98 7.08 47.79
C LEU A 351 -3.65 7.83 48.02
N ARG A 352 -3.16 8.58 47.04
CA ARG A 352 -1.84 9.23 47.01
C ARG A 352 -2.00 10.67 46.54
N PRO A 353 -2.10 11.64 47.46
CA PRO A 353 -2.47 13.02 47.12
C PRO A 353 -1.35 13.87 46.50
N HIS A 354 -0.14 13.33 46.35
CA HIS A 354 1.03 14.05 45.84
C HIS A 354 1.53 13.45 44.53
N TYR A 355 2.24 14.24 43.73
CA TYR A 355 3.00 13.74 42.59
C TYR A 355 4.18 12.91 43.09
N LEU A 356 4.33 11.70 42.56
CA LEU A 356 5.32 10.72 43.05
C LEU A 356 6.37 10.44 41.98
N PRO A 357 7.64 10.85 42.19
CA PRO A 357 8.74 10.46 41.33
C PRO A 357 8.90 8.94 41.37
N GLN A 358 8.76 8.28 40.22
CA GLN A 358 9.00 6.86 40.12
C GLN A 358 10.50 6.57 40.07
N ASN A 359 10.87 5.31 40.28
CA ASN A 359 12.25 4.87 40.10
C ASN A 359 12.70 5.23 38.67
N HIS A 360 13.77 6.02 38.58
CA HIS A 360 14.32 6.50 37.31
C HIS A 360 14.61 5.38 36.31
N GLY A 361 14.94 4.16 36.80
CA GLY A 361 15.34 3.05 35.94
C GLY A 361 16.55 3.38 35.03
N GLY A 362 17.08 2.39 34.32
CA GLY A 362 18.10 2.65 33.31
C GLY A 362 19.55 2.82 33.80
N PRO A 363 20.49 3.06 32.86
CA PRO A 363 21.92 3.06 33.15
C PRO A 363 22.38 4.34 33.85
N ARG A 364 23.27 4.18 34.84
CA ARG A 364 23.98 5.28 35.51
C ARG A 364 24.67 6.18 34.49
N LEU A 365 24.73 7.49 34.78
CA LEU A 365 25.21 8.57 33.90
C LEU A 365 24.32 8.87 32.68
N THR A 366 23.24 8.12 32.49
CA THR A 366 22.23 8.43 31.46
C THR A 366 20.97 8.98 32.10
N THR A 367 20.43 8.27 33.10
CA THR A 367 19.19 8.63 33.80
C THR A 367 19.44 9.19 35.21
N TYR A 368 20.55 8.87 35.85
CA TYR A 368 20.89 9.41 37.16
C TYR A 368 22.41 9.44 37.38
N GLY A 369 22.85 10.32 38.27
CA GLY A 369 24.27 10.46 38.60
C GLY A 369 24.51 11.39 39.78
N TYR A 370 25.79 11.52 40.12
CA TYR A 370 26.28 12.48 41.09
C TYR A 370 27.64 12.98 40.64
N PHE A 371 27.99 14.21 41.04
CA PHE A 371 29.29 14.82 40.78
C PHE A 371 29.55 15.93 41.79
N ASP A 372 30.80 16.38 41.91
CA ASP A 372 31.16 17.52 42.75
C ASP A 372 30.94 18.81 41.95
N PHE A 373 30.18 19.73 42.53
CA PHE A 373 29.73 20.95 41.89
C PHE A 373 30.20 22.18 42.67
N ASP A 374 30.83 23.10 41.94
CA ASP A 374 31.18 24.44 42.41
C ASP A 374 30.21 25.43 41.79
N VAL A 375 29.34 26.02 42.60
CA VAL A 375 28.30 26.95 42.12
C VAL A 375 28.91 28.21 41.51
N SER A 376 30.08 28.64 41.98
CA SER A 376 30.76 29.86 41.51
C SER A 376 31.51 29.68 40.20
N MET A 377 31.66 28.43 39.72
CA MET A 377 32.40 28.16 38.50
C MET A 377 31.74 28.82 37.28
N LYS A 378 32.59 29.30 36.36
CA LYS A 378 32.16 29.83 35.07
C LYS A 378 32.46 28.81 33.97
N VAL A 379 31.42 28.14 33.48
CA VAL A 379 31.53 27.04 32.50
C VAL A 379 30.32 27.05 31.58
N ASN A 380 30.55 26.78 30.30
CA ASN A 380 29.49 26.62 29.30
C ASN A 380 29.80 25.42 28.39
N ASP A 381 29.52 24.21 28.88
CA ASP A 381 29.76 22.95 28.17
C ASP A 381 28.59 22.57 27.25
N CYS A 382 27.50 23.33 27.28
CA CYS A 382 26.28 23.05 26.51
C CYS A 382 26.36 23.64 25.11
N LEU A 383 27.22 23.06 24.28
CA LEU A 383 27.42 23.52 22.91
C LEU A 383 26.24 23.13 22.01
N GLY A 384 25.54 24.13 21.46
CA GLY A 384 24.46 23.89 20.52
C GLY A 384 23.11 23.57 21.15
N PRO A 385 22.04 23.57 20.32
CA PRO A 385 20.71 23.17 20.74
C PRO A 385 20.67 21.68 21.14
N LEU A 386 19.70 21.34 21.97
CA LEU A 386 19.40 19.95 22.32
C LEU A 386 18.39 19.38 21.31
N ASP A 387 18.69 18.24 20.70
CA ASP A 387 17.84 17.64 19.66
C ASP A 387 17.10 16.41 20.19
N ALA A 388 15.78 16.52 20.33
CA ALA A 388 14.95 15.40 20.73
C ALA A 388 14.61 14.50 19.53
N LYS A 389 14.48 13.19 19.77
CA LYS A 389 14.06 12.23 18.74
C LYS A 389 12.61 12.45 18.32
N ASP A 390 11.76 12.74 19.30
CA ASP A 390 10.36 13.08 19.10
C ASP A 390 10.20 14.56 19.36
N LYS A 391 9.79 15.30 18.33
CA LYS A 391 9.64 16.76 18.35
C LYS A 391 8.18 17.20 18.41
N GLU A 392 7.26 16.25 18.28
CA GLU A 392 5.83 16.54 18.25
C GLU A 392 5.28 16.46 19.67
N ASP A 393 5.08 17.62 20.26
CA ASP A 393 4.49 17.76 21.59
C ASP A 393 2.94 17.77 21.54
N GLN A 394 2.36 17.47 20.38
CA GLN A 394 0.92 17.51 20.15
C GLN A 394 0.25 16.20 20.53
N ASP A 395 -0.98 16.32 21.00
CA ASP A 395 -1.86 15.18 21.16
C ASP A 395 -2.07 14.43 19.84
N LEU A 396 -1.94 13.10 19.87
CA LEU A 396 -2.27 12.21 18.75
C LEU A 396 -3.71 11.70 18.88
N ILE A 397 -4.49 11.83 17.81
CA ILE A 397 -5.80 11.17 17.66
C ILE A 397 -5.73 10.18 16.51
N ILE A 398 -6.01 8.91 16.81
CA ILE A 398 -6.11 7.85 15.80
C ILE A 398 -7.57 7.72 15.40
N ALA A 399 -7.88 7.94 14.12
CA ALA A 399 -9.25 7.89 13.60
C ALA A 399 -9.52 6.52 12.94
N ASP A 400 -10.00 5.57 13.73
CA ASP A 400 -10.23 4.17 13.34
C ASP A 400 -11.61 3.90 12.72
N GLY A 401 -12.09 4.75 11.79
CA GLY A 401 -13.38 4.62 11.07
C GLY A 401 -14.67 4.70 11.92
N LYS A 402 -14.60 4.34 13.21
CA LYS A 402 -15.66 4.41 14.22
C LYS A 402 -15.52 5.65 15.09
N THR A 403 -14.32 6.20 15.17
CA THR A 403 -14.05 7.45 15.90
C THR A 403 -14.70 8.63 15.17
N LEU A 404 -15.71 9.23 15.80
CA LEU A 404 -16.27 10.50 15.36
C LEU A 404 -15.35 11.64 15.78
N LEU A 405 -14.90 12.45 14.81
CA LEU A 405 -14.05 13.61 15.05
C LEU A 405 -14.91 14.87 15.18
N VAL A 406 -15.13 15.34 16.41
CA VAL A 406 -15.91 16.54 16.68
C VAL A 406 -15.02 17.77 16.54
N VAL A 407 -15.30 18.62 15.56
CA VAL A 407 -14.48 19.79 15.20
C VAL A 407 -15.15 21.07 15.68
N SER A 408 -14.49 21.83 16.54
CA SER A 408 -14.92 23.13 17.06
C SER A 408 -13.84 24.19 16.84
N SER A 409 -14.15 25.47 17.07
CA SER A 409 -13.16 26.55 17.05
C SER A 409 -13.06 27.23 18.42
N GLY A 410 -11.85 27.66 18.78
CA GLY A 410 -11.56 28.33 20.06
C GLY A 410 -10.33 29.23 19.94
N PRO A 411 -9.99 30.01 20.98
CA PRO A 411 -8.76 30.81 21.00
C PRO A 411 -7.54 29.89 20.92
N ALA A 412 -6.50 30.29 20.17
CA ALA A 412 -5.26 29.52 20.12
C ALA A 412 -4.40 29.85 21.35
N LEU A 413 -4.04 28.83 22.13
CA LEU A 413 -3.24 28.97 23.35
C LEU A 413 -1.85 28.35 23.11
N HIS A 414 -1.83 27.08 22.71
CA HIS A 414 -0.62 26.28 22.55
C HIS A 414 -0.45 25.79 21.10
N TYR A 415 -0.67 26.69 20.13
CA TYR A 415 -0.64 26.32 18.72
C TYR A 415 0.72 25.71 18.31
N PRO A 416 0.73 24.54 17.64
CA PRO A 416 1.95 23.77 17.36
C PRO A 416 3.04 24.47 16.56
N ASN A 417 2.66 25.44 15.72
CA ASN A 417 3.57 26.21 14.88
C ASN A 417 3.34 27.71 15.10
N PRO A 418 3.94 28.32 16.13
CA PRO A 418 3.87 29.75 16.35
C PRO A 418 4.40 30.56 15.14
N PRO A 419 3.98 31.82 14.96
CA PRO A 419 3.10 32.57 15.84
C PRO A 419 1.65 32.12 15.70
N SER A 420 0.94 32.12 16.82
CA SER A 420 -0.41 31.57 16.94
C SER A 420 -1.43 32.49 16.24
N PRO A 421 -2.40 31.91 15.50
CA PRO A 421 -3.55 32.69 15.02
C PRO A 421 -4.43 33.14 16.19
N THR A 422 -5.42 33.99 15.93
CA THR A 422 -6.40 34.37 16.96
C THR A 422 -7.31 33.22 17.39
N LYS A 423 -7.56 32.27 16.48
CA LYS A 423 -8.39 31.09 16.70
C LYS A 423 -7.75 29.86 16.08
N ALA A 424 -7.94 28.71 16.72
CA ALA A 424 -7.55 27.40 16.23
C ALA A 424 -8.75 26.43 16.24
N LEU A 425 -8.62 25.36 15.46
CA LEU A 425 -9.52 24.22 15.43
C LEU A 425 -9.20 23.31 16.61
N TYR A 426 -10.25 22.93 17.31
CA TYR A 426 -10.22 21.93 18.36
C TYR A 426 -10.90 20.67 17.86
N ILE A 427 -10.21 19.54 17.94
CA ILE A 427 -10.76 18.23 17.57
C ILE A 427 -10.86 17.39 18.84
N ASN A 428 -12.05 16.93 19.18
CA ASN A 428 -12.34 16.20 20.42
C ASN A 428 -11.79 16.93 21.67
N LYS A 429 -11.97 18.27 21.70
CA LYS A 429 -11.50 19.20 22.75
C LYS A 429 -9.99 19.41 22.86
N LYS A 430 -9.20 18.88 21.93
CA LYS A 430 -7.75 19.09 21.87
C LYS A 430 -7.43 20.17 20.85
N GLU A 431 -6.54 21.10 21.18
CA GLU A 431 -6.13 22.19 20.28
C GLU A 431 -5.23 21.63 19.18
N ALA A 432 -5.64 21.80 17.92
CA ALA A 432 -4.84 21.46 16.73
C ALA A 432 -4.03 20.12 16.84
N PRO A 433 -4.67 18.99 17.24
CA PRO A 433 -3.97 17.72 17.46
C PRO A 433 -3.42 17.14 16.16
N LEU A 434 -2.41 16.28 16.27
CA LEU A 434 -1.99 15.43 15.17
C LEU A 434 -3.05 14.36 14.92
N LEU A 435 -3.56 14.27 13.69
CA LEU A 435 -4.48 13.20 13.29
C LEU A 435 -3.71 12.06 12.62
N ARG A 436 -4.07 10.82 12.93
CA ARG A 436 -3.62 9.64 12.19
C ARG A 436 -4.81 8.92 11.57
N VAL A 437 -4.79 8.80 10.24
CA VAL A 437 -5.88 8.21 9.44
C VAL A 437 -5.32 7.10 8.54
N GLU A 438 -6.17 6.14 8.18
CA GLU A 438 -5.78 4.98 7.37
C GLU A 438 -6.40 5.08 5.96
N ARG A 439 -5.60 4.80 4.91
CA ARG A 439 -6.08 4.76 3.53
C ARG A 439 -7.15 3.67 3.35
N GLY A 440 -8.22 4.00 2.63
CA GLY A 440 -9.35 3.09 2.43
C GLY A 440 -10.37 3.10 3.57
N VAL A 441 -10.05 3.67 4.73
CA VAL A 441 -10.98 3.78 5.85
C VAL A 441 -11.65 5.15 5.82
N PRO A 442 -12.99 5.24 5.69
CA PRO A 442 -13.68 6.52 5.73
C PRO A 442 -13.64 7.12 7.14
N VAL A 443 -13.31 8.41 7.22
CA VAL A 443 -13.26 9.18 8.47
C VAL A 443 -14.40 10.19 8.48
N THR A 444 -15.11 10.29 9.61
CA THR A 444 -16.24 11.22 9.75
C THR A 444 -15.90 12.36 10.69
N PHE A 445 -16.00 13.59 10.19
CA PHE A 445 -15.88 14.83 10.95
C PHE A 445 -17.27 15.42 11.19
N SER A 446 -17.58 15.73 12.45
CA SER A 446 -18.75 16.51 12.83
C SER A 446 -18.31 17.95 13.06
N VAL A 447 -18.54 18.81 12.07
CA VAL A 447 -18.09 20.21 12.08
C VAL A 447 -19.10 21.08 12.78
N GLN A 448 -18.67 21.68 13.89
CA GLN A 448 -19.43 22.58 14.76
C GLN A 448 -18.62 23.83 15.13
N ALA A 449 -17.77 24.28 14.20
CA ALA A 449 -16.79 25.36 14.40
C ALA A 449 -17.30 26.78 14.11
N GLY A 450 -18.55 26.92 13.65
CA GLY A 450 -19.19 28.19 13.28
C GLY A 450 -19.23 28.46 11.78
N HIS A 451 -20.07 29.43 11.37
CA HIS A 451 -20.29 29.82 9.96
C HIS A 451 -19.11 30.54 9.27
N TYR A 452 -18.01 30.76 9.98
CA TYR A 452 -16.80 31.40 9.43
C TYR A 452 -15.59 30.47 9.51
N VAL A 453 -15.83 29.18 9.77
CA VAL A 453 -14.80 28.16 9.90
C VAL A 453 -15.25 26.93 9.14
N ALA A 454 -14.86 26.87 7.87
CA ALA A 454 -15.14 25.75 6.98
C ALA A 454 -13.95 24.79 6.97
N LEU A 455 -14.15 23.55 7.42
CA LEU A 455 -13.09 22.55 7.52
C LEU A 455 -12.74 21.98 6.14
N TYR A 456 -11.45 21.86 5.84
CA TYR A 456 -11.00 21.11 4.68
C TYR A 456 -9.64 20.45 4.92
N ILE A 457 -9.38 19.39 4.17
CA ILE A 457 -8.12 18.64 4.14
C ILE A 457 -7.36 19.03 2.87
N THR A 458 -6.12 19.46 3.01
CA THR A 458 -5.32 20.06 1.94
C THR A 458 -3.87 19.60 1.96
N SER A 459 -3.19 19.75 0.82
CA SER A 459 -1.73 19.60 0.72
C SER A 459 -0.95 20.79 1.28
N ASP A 460 -1.60 21.93 1.49
CA ASP A 460 -0.94 23.16 1.95
C ASP A 460 -0.85 23.23 3.49
N SER A 461 0.33 23.57 3.99
CA SER A 461 0.65 23.57 5.44
C SER A 461 0.13 24.80 6.19
N LEU A 462 -0.40 25.80 5.50
CA LEU A 462 -0.93 27.03 6.08
C LEU A 462 -2.46 27.07 6.05
N GLY A 463 -3.09 26.47 5.06
CA GLY A 463 -4.52 26.59 4.83
C GLY A 463 -4.94 27.98 4.36
N GLY A 464 -6.21 28.34 4.61
CA GLY A 464 -6.76 29.66 4.28
C GLY A 464 -6.85 29.93 2.78
N ASN A 465 -7.14 28.90 1.97
CA ASN A 465 -7.21 28.93 0.51
C ASN A 465 -5.90 29.41 -0.13
N ALA A 466 -5.05 28.45 -0.52
CA ALA A 466 -3.73 28.70 -1.10
C ALA A 466 -3.78 29.56 -2.39
N THR A 467 -4.88 29.49 -3.14
CA THR A 467 -5.08 30.28 -4.36
C THR A 467 -5.04 31.78 -4.07
N SER A 468 -5.53 32.21 -2.90
CA SER A 468 -5.47 33.61 -2.46
C SER A 468 -4.05 34.14 -2.28
N ARG A 469 -3.09 33.22 -2.06
CA ARG A 469 -1.65 33.50 -1.91
C ARG A 469 -0.84 33.22 -3.19
N ASN A 470 -1.52 33.03 -4.33
CA ASN A 470 -0.86 32.66 -5.60
C ASN A 470 -0.09 31.33 -5.52
N MET A 471 -0.58 30.39 -4.70
CA MET A 471 -0.05 29.04 -4.53
C MET A 471 -1.09 28.01 -4.96
N THR A 472 -0.64 26.81 -5.35
CA THR A 472 -1.51 25.70 -5.71
C THR A 472 -1.68 24.74 -4.55
N GLU A 473 -2.90 24.26 -4.30
CA GLU A 473 -3.16 23.20 -3.32
C GLU A 473 -4.06 22.11 -3.91
N VAL A 474 -3.96 20.91 -3.35
CA VAL A 474 -4.87 19.79 -3.62
C VAL A 474 -5.79 19.66 -2.41
N ILE A 475 -7.09 19.75 -2.65
CA ILE A 475 -8.12 19.53 -1.62
C ILE A 475 -8.52 18.06 -1.64
N TYR A 476 -8.30 17.35 -0.54
CA TYR A 476 -8.62 15.92 -0.40
C TYR A 476 -10.03 15.68 0.12
N ALA A 477 -10.55 16.60 0.94
CA ALA A 477 -11.93 16.59 1.45
C ALA A 477 -12.33 17.94 2.03
N GLY A 478 -13.64 18.15 2.16
CA GLY A 478 -14.20 19.39 2.69
C GLY A 478 -14.17 20.53 1.69
N GLY A 479 -14.50 21.72 2.16
CA GLY A 479 -14.76 22.87 1.30
C GLY A 479 -15.62 23.91 2.01
N PRO A 480 -16.11 24.93 1.28
CA PRO A 480 -16.96 25.99 1.83
C PRO A 480 -18.22 25.46 2.53
N GLU A 481 -18.74 24.32 2.08
CA GLU A 481 -19.94 23.66 2.62
C GLU A 481 -19.70 22.95 3.96
N ALA A 482 -18.45 22.70 4.34
CA ALA A 482 -18.10 22.02 5.59
C ALA A 482 -18.04 23.01 6.78
N GLU A 483 -19.06 23.85 6.91
CA GLU A 483 -19.28 24.76 8.04
C GLU A 483 -20.51 24.32 8.84
N GLY A 484 -20.47 24.43 10.17
CA GLY A 484 -21.58 23.99 11.02
C GLY A 484 -21.50 24.57 12.42
N VAL A 485 -22.61 24.49 13.17
CA VAL A 485 -22.73 25.03 14.54
C VAL A 485 -23.13 23.92 15.51
N PRO A 486 -22.90 24.06 16.83
CA PRO A 486 -23.25 23.01 17.80
C PRO A 486 -24.74 22.57 17.77
N SER A 487 -25.66 23.47 17.40
CA SER A 487 -27.09 23.15 17.27
C SER A 487 -27.47 22.44 15.97
N SER A 488 -26.61 22.49 14.96
CA SER A 488 -26.79 21.88 13.64
C SER A 488 -25.40 21.59 13.04
N PRO A 489 -24.72 20.55 13.52
CA PRO A 489 -23.38 20.21 13.05
C PRO A 489 -23.45 19.70 11.60
N THR A 490 -22.40 19.97 10.85
CA THR A 490 -22.26 19.50 9.46
C THR A 490 -21.35 18.28 9.42
N GLU A 491 -21.85 17.18 8.87
CA GLU A 491 -21.05 15.97 8.71
C GLU A 491 -20.23 16.03 7.42
N LEU A 492 -18.91 15.89 7.56
CA LEU A 492 -17.97 15.71 6.47
C LEU A 492 -17.41 14.29 6.55
N VAL A 493 -17.72 13.46 5.56
CA VAL A 493 -17.14 12.12 5.42
C VAL A 493 -15.99 12.20 4.43
N TRP A 494 -14.78 11.91 4.89
CA TRP A 494 -13.61 11.80 4.04
C TRP A 494 -13.26 10.34 3.79
N SER A 495 -13.47 9.88 2.56
CA SER A 495 -12.92 8.62 2.08
C SER A 495 -11.45 8.82 1.71
N VAL A 496 -10.55 8.43 2.62
CA VAL A 496 -9.10 8.62 2.43
C VAL A 496 -8.63 7.78 1.24
N ASP A 497 -8.37 8.46 0.11
CA ASP A 497 -7.95 7.80 -1.12
C ASP A 497 -6.56 7.17 -0.95
N ARG A 498 -6.32 6.04 -1.63
CA ARG A 498 -5.01 5.34 -1.63
C ARG A 498 -3.85 6.21 -2.10
N ASN A 499 -4.13 7.22 -2.92
CA ASN A 499 -3.14 8.12 -3.50
C ASN A 499 -2.88 9.35 -2.63
N THR A 500 -3.63 9.53 -1.55
CA THR A 500 -3.38 10.60 -0.56
C THR A 500 -1.95 10.46 -0.04
N PRO A 501 -1.11 11.51 -0.03
CA PRO A 501 0.25 11.47 0.52
C PRO A 501 0.28 11.08 2.01
N ASP A 502 1.42 10.61 2.51
CA ASP A 502 1.59 10.22 3.93
C ASP A 502 1.42 11.39 4.91
N LEU A 503 1.57 12.61 4.42
CA LEU A 503 1.35 13.84 5.18
C LEU A 503 0.46 14.79 4.38
N VAL A 504 -0.67 15.14 4.98
CA VAL A 504 -1.56 16.22 4.52
C VAL A 504 -1.91 17.08 5.74
N TYR A 505 -2.72 18.12 5.55
CA TYR A 505 -3.06 19.08 6.59
C TYR A 505 -4.56 19.28 6.65
N TYR A 506 -5.09 19.60 7.82
CA TYR A 506 -6.47 20.04 7.99
C TYR A 506 -6.46 21.50 8.45
N HIS A 507 -7.26 22.34 7.82
CA HIS A 507 -7.31 23.77 8.13
C HIS A 507 -8.73 24.31 7.96
N SER A 508 -8.89 25.59 8.30
CA SER A 508 -10.03 26.38 7.83
C SER A 508 -9.76 26.86 6.41
N LEU A 509 -10.76 26.81 5.55
CA LEU A 509 -10.66 27.32 4.18
C LEU A 509 -10.53 28.85 4.16
N TYR A 510 -11.05 29.54 5.19
CA TYR A 510 -11.11 31.01 5.23
C TYR A 510 -9.94 31.66 5.98
N GLU A 511 -9.34 30.96 6.95
CA GLU A 511 -8.27 31.50 7.80
C GLU A 511 -7.06 30.57 7.81
N GLN A 512 -5.87 31.18 7.76
CA GLN A 512 -4.60 30.47 7.80
C GLN A 512 -4.27 29.99 9.21
N LYS A 513 -3.51 28.89 9.31
CA LYS A 513 -2.98 28.28 10.53
C LYS A 513 -4.04 27.91 11.56
N MET A 514 -5.29 27.66 11.15
CA MET A 514 -6.30 27.23 12.11
C MET A 514 -6.20 25.75 12.52
N GLY A 515 -5.52 24.88 11.77
CA GLY A 515 -5.45 23.44 12.08
C GLY A 515 -4.03 22.90 11.96
N TRP A 516 -3.86 21.60 11.78
CA TRP A 516 -2.55 20.96 11.84
C TRP A 516 -2.39 19.81 10.85
N LYS A 517 -1.48 18.89 11.15
CA LYS A 517 -1.10 17.77 10.30
C LYS A 517 -2.06 16.59 10.42
N VAL A 518 -2.18 15.86 9.33
CA VAL A 518 -2.76 14.53 9.24
C VAL A 518 -1.70 13.57 8.72
N GLN A 519 -1.30 12.61 9.54
CA GLN A 519 -0.51 11.46 9.13
C GLN A 519 -1.41 10.40 8.51
N VAL A 520 -1.20 10.12 7.24
CA VAL A 520 -1.93 9.10 6.48
C VAL A 520 -1.07 7.85 6.43
N VAL A 521 -1.59 6.74 6.93
CA VAL A 521 -0.92 5.44 6.91
C VAL A 521 -1.64 4.47 5.99
N ASP A 522 -0.90 3.49 5.46
CA ASP A 522 -1.50 2.43 4.65
C ASP A 522 -2.39 1.55 5.55
N GLY A 523 -3.65 1.35 5.14
CA GLY A 523 -4.56 0.38 5.75
C GLY A 523 -4.30 -1.04 5.23
N GLY A 524 -5.18 -2.00 5.56
CA GLY A 524 -5.12 -3.32 4.94
C GLY A 524 -5.41 -3.22 3.43
N LEU A 525 -4.79 -4.09 2.61
CA LEU A 525 -5.11 -4.18 1.17
C LEU A 525 -6.62 -4.43 0.93
N SER A 526 -7.31 -5.10 1.85
CA SER A 526 -8.76 -5.29 1.81
C SER A 526 -9.56 -4.00 1.99
N ASP A 527 -8.99 -3.02 2.71
CA ASP A 527 -9.65 -1.74 2.98
C ASP A 527 -9.36 -0.74 1.85
N MET A 528 -8.20 -0.85 1.21
CA MET A 528 -7.77 0.01 0.10
C MET A 528 -8.37 -0.37 -1.27
N TYR A 529 -8.84 -1.61 -1.44
CA TYR A 529 -9.36 -2.12 -2.71
C TYR A 529 -10.76 -2.69 -2.57
N ASN A 530 -11.66 -2.33 -3.50
CA ASN A 530 -13.07 -2.73 -3.43
C ASN A 530 -13.27 -4.22 -3.68
N ASN A 531 -12.39 -4.83 -4.46
CA ASN A 531 -12.47 -6.23 -4.84
C ASN A 531 -11.16 -6.94 -4.53
N SER A 532 -11.28 -8.21 -4.12
CA SER A 532 -10.14 -9.08 -3.92
C SER A 532 -10.50 -10.51 -4.34
N VAL A 533 -9.49 -11.25 -4.79
CA VAL A 533 -9.63 -12.68 -5.04
C VAL A 533 -8.32 -13.39 -4.74
N LEU A 534 -8.44 -14.54 -4.08
CA LEU A 534 -7.35 -15.48 -3.94
C LEU A 534 -7.33 -16.36 -5.20
N LEU A 535 -6.21 -16.37 -5.92
CA LEU A 535 -6.07 -17.19 -7.14
C LEU A 535 -6.10 -18.69 -6.79
N ASP A 536 -6.55 -19.54 -7.73
CA ASP A 536 -6.95 -20.96 -7.51
C ASP A 536 -5.97 -21.79 -6.66
N ASP A 537 -4.66 -21.58 -6.85
CA ASP A 537 -3.59 -22.31 -6.14
C ASP A 537 -3.33 -21.77 -4.71
N GLN A 538 -4.09 -20.77 -4.24
CA GLN A 538 -4.00 -20.11 -2.93
C GLN A 538 -2.62 -19.50 -2.59
N GLN A 539 -1.84 -19.11 -3.61
CA GLN A 539 -0.49 -18.59 -3.39
C GLN A 539 -0.35 -17.09 -3.67
N VAL A 540 -1.32 -16.49 -4.37
CA VAL A 540 -1.30 -15.08 -4.74
C VAL A 540 -2.70 -14.51 -4.56
N SER A 541 -2.79 -13.42 -3.81
CA SER A 541 -3.99 -12.63 -3.62
C SER A 541 -3.93 -11.43 -4.57
N LEU A 542 -4.97 -11.25 -5.39
CA LEU A 542 -5.11 -10.15 -6.33
C LEU A 542 -6.22 -9.22 -5.84
N PHE A 543 -5.92 -7.92 -5.78
CA PHE A 543 -6.83 -6.87 -5.35
C PHE A 543 -7.00 -5.85 -6.48
N TRP A 544 -8.19 -5.29 -6.65
CA TRP A 544 -8.40 -4.24 -7.65
C TRP A 544 -9.57 -3.32 -7.32
N THR A 545 -9.47 -2.09 -7.82
CA THR A 545 -10.56 -1.12 -7.85
C THR A 545 -10.64 -0.55 -9.26
N LEU A 546 -11.85 -0.58 -9.83
CA LEU A 546 -12.14 0.04 -11.12
C LEU A 546 -12.48 1.52 -10.90
N SER A 547 -11.97 2.37 -11.77
CA SER A 547 -12.30 3.80 -11.85
C SER A 547 -12.61 4.17 -13.31
N ASP A 548 -13.11 5.38 -13.55
CA ASP A 548 -13.46 5.82 -14.90
C ASP A 548 -12.22 5.85 -15.83
N GLY A 549 -12.09 4.83 -16.68
CA GLY A 549 -11.00 4.70 -17.65
C GLY A 549 -9.70 4.09 -17.12
N SER A 550 -9.62 3.70 -15.85
CA SER A 550 -8.41 3.11 -15.24
C SER A 550 -8.72 1.97 -14.27
N ILE A 551 -7.71 1.17 -13.99
CA ILE A 551 -7.74 0.11 -12.99
C ILE A 551 -6.51 0.22 -12.11
N SER A 552 -6.73 0.19 -10.80
CA SER A 552 -5.65 0.05 -9.83
C SER A 552 -5.67 -1.38 -9.31
N MET A 553 -4.48 -1.98 -9.24
CA MET A 553 -4.31 -3.38 -8.90
C MET A 553 -3.20 -3.51 -7.86
N ALA A 554 -3.39 -4.45 -6.93
CA ALA A 554 -2.33 -4.92 -6.05
C ALA A 554 -2.25 -6.44 -6.13
N ALA A 555 -1.03 -6.97 -6.09
CA ALA A 555 -0.78 -8.39 -5.99
C ALA A 555 0.10 -8.65 -4.77
N ARG A 556 -0.32 -9.61 -3.96
CA ARG A 556 0.39 -10.05 -2.76
C ARG A 556 0.67 -11.55 -2.84
N GLY A 557 1.91 -11.93 -2.62
CA GLY A 557 2.26 -13.34 -2.45
C GLY A 557 1.83 -13.86 -1.07
N GLU A 558 1.47 -15.13 -0.97
CA GLU A 558 1.22 -15.79 0.33
C GLU A 558 2.47 -16.55 0.82
N LYS A 559 3.56 -16.51 0.04
CA LYS A 559 4.84 -17.15 0.33
C LYS A 559 6.00 -16.20 0.10
N LYS A 560 7.11 -16.51 0.76
CA LYS A 560 8.35 -15.77 0.58
C LYS A 560 8.87 -15.92 -0.85
N SER A 561 9.24 -14.82 -1.46
CA SER A 561 9.76 -14.76 -2.84
C SER A 561 10.70 -13.56 -3.01
N GLY A 562 11.59 -13.63 -3.99
CA GLY A 562 12.40 -12.48 -4.39
C GLY A 562 11.70 -11.58 -5.42
N TYR A 563 10.76 -12.14 -6.17
CA TYR A 563 9.84 -11.39 -7.02
C TYR A 563 8.47 -12.06 -7.10
N LEU A 564 7.45 -11.25 -7.38
CA LEU A 564 6.10 -11.69 -7.72
C LEU A 564 5.73 -11.15 -9.10
N ALA A 565 5.23 -12.02 -9.96
CA ALA A 565 4.77 -11.67 -11.30
C ALA A 565 3.30 -12.05 -11.49
N ILE A 566 2.51 -11.14 -12.07
CA ILE A 566 1.16 -11.43 -12.58
C ILE A 566 1.15 -11.22 -14.09
N GLY A 567 0.55 -12.15 -14.83
CA GLY A 567 0.47 -12.12 -16.28
C GLY A 567 -0.97 -12.11 -16.78
N PHE A 568 -1.28 -11.26 -17.75
CA PHE A 568 -2.58 -11.22 -18.42
C PHE A 568 -2.51 -12.04 -19.71
N GLY A 569 -3.14 -13.21 -19.69
CA GLY A 569 -3.07 -14.18 -20.78
C GLY A 569 -3.57 -15.57 -20.39
N SER A 570 -3.68 -16.45 -21.39
CA SER A 570 -4.04 -17.86 -21.19
C SER A 570 -2.88 -18.75 -20.72
N GLY A 571 -1.66 -18.21 -20.67
CA GLY A 571 -0.43 -18.90 -20.32
C GLY A 571 0.73 -17.89 -20.35
N MET A 572 1.97 -18.37 -20.20
CA MET A 572 3.17 -17.50 -20.21
C MET A 572 3.41 -16.87 -21.60
N ILE A 573 3.33 -17.66 -22.67
CA ILE A 573 3.53 -17.17 -24.04
C ILE A 573 2.32 -16.33 -24.47
N ASN A 574 2.59 -15.20 -25.12
CA ASN A 574 1.62 -14.19 -25.54
C ASN A 574 0.88 -13.54 -24.36
N SER A 575 1.60 -13.24 -23.27
CA SER A 575 1.04 -12.55 -22.10
C SER A 575 1.79 -11.27 -21.77
N PHE A 576 1.06 -10.33 -21.19
CA PHE A 576 1.63 -9.13 -20.59
C PHE A 576 1.84 -9.36 -19.10
N ALA A 577 3.08 -9.27 -18.63
CA ALA A 577 3.45 -9.51 -17.25
C ALA A 577 3.79 -8.21 -16.52
N TYR A 578 3.43 -8.15 -15.25
CA TYR A 578 3.82 -7.10 -14.31
C TYR A 578 4.61 -7.79 -13.21
N VAL A 579 5.84 -7.33 -12.99
CA VAL A 579 6.77 -7.98 -12.07
C VAL A 579 7.17 -6.99 -11.00
N GLY A 580 6.90 -7.32 -9.74
CA GLY A 580 7.34 -6.57 -8.57
C GLY A 580 8.50 -7.26 -7.87
N TRP A 581 9.56 -6.52 -7.54
CA TRP A 581 10.70 -7.00 -6.77
C TRP A 581 11.34 -5.87 -5.95
N ILE A 582 12.23 -6.23 -5.02
CA ILE A 582 13.06 -5.29 -4.27
C ILE A 582 14.51 -5.43 -4.77
N ASP A 583 15.18 -4.32 -5.07
CA ASP A 583 16.59 -4.32 -5.46
C ASP A 583 17.55 -4.47 -4.26
N ASP A 584 18.85 -4.54 -4.55
CA ASP A 584 19.90 -4.68 -3.51
C ASP A 584 19.99 -3.45 -2.59
N ASP A 585 19.51 -2.28 -3.04
CA ASP A 585 19.44 -1.03 -2.27
C ASP A 585 18.17 -0.96 -1.39
N GLY A 586 17.32 -2.00 -1.41
CA GLY A 586 16.08 -2.08 -0.64
C GLY A 586 14.92 -1.28 -1.24
N LYS A 587 15.05 -0.78 -2.49
CA LYS A 587 14.02 -0.04 -3.21
C LYS A 587 13.15 -1.02 -4.01
N GLY A 588 11.83 -0.85 -3.89
CA GLY A 588 10.86 -1.62 -4.64
C GLY A 588 10.64 -1.09 -6.06
N HIS A 589 10.54 -2.02 -7.01
CA HIS A 589 10.28 -1.74 -8.43
C HIS A 589 9.07 -2.55 -8.91
N VAL A 590 8.36 -2.02 -9.91
CA VAL A 590 7.34 -2.75 -10.68
C VAL A 590 7.48 -2.39 -12.14
N ASP A 591 7.84 -3.36 -12.96
CA ASP A 591 8.01 -3.19 -14.40
C ASP A 591 7.05 -4.08 -15.20
N THR A 592 6.83 -3.68 -16.45
CA THR A 592 5.93 -4.36 -17.39
C THR A 592 6.72 -5.06 -18.48
N TYR A 593 6.26 -6.24 -18.90
CA TYR A 593 6.92 -7.06 -19.91
C TYR A 593 5.91 -7.70 -20.86
N TRP A 594 6.33 -7.91 -22.10
CA TRP A 594 5.65 -8.78 -23.08
C TRP A 594 6.44 -10.08 -23.25
N ILE A 595 5.75 -11.21 -23.17
CA ILE A 595 6.38 -12.53 -23.23
C ILE A 595 5.94 -13.26 -24.50
N ASP A 596 6.88 -13.57 -25.40
CA ASP A 596 6.62 -14.31 -26.64
C ASP A 596 7.26 -15.71 -26.68
N GLY A 597 7.91 -16.12 -25.59
CA GLY A 597 8.55 -17.44 -25.43
C GLY A 597 8.76 -17.83 -23.97
N LYS A 598 9.46 -18.94 -23.71
CA LYS A 598 9.71 -19.44 -22.34
C LYS A 598 11.11 -19.11 -21.81
N ASP A 599 12.06 -18.84 -22.69
CA ASP A 599 13.42 -18.47 -22.29
C ASP A 599 13.51 -17.00 -21.91
N ALA A 600 14.50 -16.65 -21.08
CA ALA A 600 14.71 -15.28 -20.59
C ALA A 600 14.85 -14.23 -21.71
N MET A 601 15.39 -14.62 -22.89
CA MET A 601 15.52 -13.73 -24.06
C MET A 601 14.19 -13.34 -24.72
N ASN A 602 13.11 -14.04 -24.37
CA ASN A 602 11.76 -13.83 -24.92
C ASN A 602 10.87 -13.02 -23.96
N VAL A 603 11.47 -12.35 -22.99
CA VAL A 603 10.81 -11.44 -22.05
C VAL A 603 11.26 -10.03 -22.40
N HIS A 604 10.39 -9.27 -23.05
CA HIS A 604 10.70 -7.95 -23.58
C HIS A 604 10.10 -6.87 -22.69
N PRO A 605 10.89 -5.91 -22.18
CA PRO A 605 10.33 -4.81 -21.38
C PRO A 605 9.37 -3.97 -22.22
N THR A 606 8.23 -3.60 -21.63
CA THR A 606 7.22 -2.74 -22.24
C THR A 606 7.16 -1.39 -21.52
N SER A 607 6.67 -0.37 -22.21
CA SER A 607 6.52 0.98 -21.65
C SER A 607 5.03 1.34 -21.56
N GLU A 608 4.44 1.09 -20.39
CA GLU A 608 3.09 1.52 -20.04
C GLU A 608 3.13 2.71 -19.08
N ASN A 609 2.11 3.57 -19.13
CA ASN A 609 1.97 4.70 -18.21
C ASN A 609 1.42 4.22 -16.85
N LEU A 610 2.29 3.55 -16.09
CA LEU A 610 1.97 3.14 -14.72
C LEU A 610 2.10 4.34 -13.77
N THR A 611 1.06 4.55 -12.96
CA THR A 611 1.07 5.55 -11.88
C THR A 611 0.93 4.86 -10.53
N TYR A 612 1.37 5.54 -9.47
CA TYR A 612 1.28 5.04 -8.09
C TYR A 612 1.94 3.67 -7.88
N VAL A 613 3.11 3.47 -8.51
CA VAL A 613 3.89 2.24 -8.40
C VAL A 613 4.49 2.13 -7.00
N ARG A 614 4.16 1.07 -6.29
CA ARG A 614 4.75 0.71 -4.99
C ARG A 614 5.07 -0.78 -4.95
N CYS A 615 6.19 -1.14 -4.36
CA CYS A 615 6.54 -2.53 -4.08
C CYS A 615 7.20 -2.58 -2.70
N ARG A 616 6.70 -3.46 -1.84
CA ARG A 616 7.19 -3.66 -0.48
C ARG A 616 7.42 -5.16 -0.23
N SER A 617 8.40 -5.47 0.61
CA SER A 617 8.64 -6.83 1.10
C SER A 617 8.50 -6.87 2.60
N GLU A 618 7.47 -7.55 3.10
CA GLU A 618 7.24 -7.73 4.53
C GLU A 618 7.45 -9.20 4.90
N ASN A 619 8.40 -9.47 5.80
CA ASN A 619 8.79 -10.84 6.17
C ASN A 619 9.18 -11.75 4.98
N GLY A 620 9.63 -11.14 3.87
CA GLY A 620 9.99 -11.82 2.62
C GLY A 620 8.82 -12.05 1.66
N ILE A 621 7.61 -11.58 1.99
CA ILE A 621 6.44 -11.60 1.10
C ILE A 621 6.43 -10.32 0.28
N ILE A 622 6.45 -10.48 -1.05
CA ILE A 622 6.33 -9.35 -1.98
C ILE A 622 4.86 -8.94 -2.12
N THR A 623 4.62 -7.65 -1.96
CA THR A 623 3.37 -6.98 -2.31
C THR A 623 3.70 -5.81 -3.22
N PHE A 624 3.03 -5.74 -4.37
CA PHE A 624 3.19 -4.60 -5.26
C PHE A 624 1.86 -4.08 -5.77
N GLU A 625 1.85 -2.79 -6.07
CA GLU A 625 0.68 -1.99 -6.39
C GLU A 625 1.00 -1.07 -7.56
N PHE A 626 0.02 -0.87 -8.43
CA PHE A 626 0.13 0.06 -9.55
C PHE A 626 -1.26 0.45 -10.07
N THR A 627 -1.33 1.58 -10.74
CA THR A 627 -2.51 2.03 -11.48
C THR A 627 -2.19 2.14 -12.96
N ARG A 628 -3.08 1.63 -13.81
CA ARG A 628 -2.92 1.69 -15.27
C ARG A 628 -4.23 2.07 -15.96
N PRO A 629 -4.18 2.71 -17.15
CA PRO A 629 -5.38 2.92 -17.95
C PRO A 629 -5.96 1.59 -18.47
N LEU A 630 -7.27 1.52 -18.66
CA LEU A 630 -7.94 0.35 -19.24
C LEU A 630 -7.54 0.15 -20.72
N SER A 631 -7.33 1.25 -21.44
CA SER A 631 -6.82 1.27 -22.81
C SER A 631 -5.52 2.08 -22.87
N PRO A 632 -4.36 1.43 -23.13
CA PRO A 632 -3.09 2.14 -23.24
C PRO A 632 -3.09 3.06 -24.47
N SER A 633 -2.62 4.30 -24.30
CA SER A 633 -2.44 5.25 -25.40
C SER A 633 -1.15 4.92 -26.15
N CYS A 634 -1.25 4.19 -27.26
CA CYS A 634 -0.07 3.76 -28.02
C CYS A 634 -0.33 3.79 -29.53
N SER A 635 0.73 4.08 -30.29
CA SER A 635 0.73 4.11 -31.75
C SER A 635 1.58 2.96 -32.31
N GLY A 636 0.94 1.85 -32.71
CA GLY A 636 1.58 0.75 -33.44
C GLY A 636 2.55 -0.13 -32.64
N ARG A 637 2.58 -0.04 -31.31
CA ARG A 637 3.40 -0.90 -30.45
C ARG A 637 2.64 -2.13 -29.91
N VAL A 638 3.36 -3.10 -29.35
CA VAL A 638 2.78 -4.37 -28.86
C VAL A 638 1.82 -4.13 -27.70
N GLU A 639 2.10 -3.13 -26.86
CA GLU A 639 1.30 -2.69 -25.71
C GLU A 639 -0.15 -2.33 -26.11
N CYS A 640 -0.41 -2.00 -27.37
CA CYS A 640 -1.77 -1.73 -27.87
C CYS A 640 -2.69 -2.94 -27.84
N LYS A 641 -2.12 -4.14 -27.66
CA LYS A 641 -2.88 -5.38 -27.49
C LYS A 641 -3.27 -5.63 -26.02
N ASN A 642 -2.72 -4.88 -25.06
CA ASN A 642 -2.98 -5.03 -23.64
C ASN A 642 -4.19 -4.21 -23.15
N ILE A 643 -5.31 -4.30 -23.89
CA ILE A 643 -6.56 -3.61 -23.55
C ILE A 643 -7.33 -4.48 -22.54
N ILE A 644 -7.79 -3.88 -21.44
CA ILE A 644 -8.68 -4.52 -20.49
C ILE A 644 -10.09 -3.98 -20.70
N ASP A 645 -10.99 -4.86 -21.13
CA ASP A 645 -12.43 -4.62 -21.11
C ASP A 645 -13.01 -5.18 -19.79
N PRO A 646 -13.48 -4.32 -18.86
CA PRO A 646 -14.04 -4.76 -17.57
C PRO A 646 -15.24 -5.71 -17.68
N THR A 647 -15.93 -5.71 -18.83
CA THR A 647 -17.09 -6.58 -19.06
C THR A 647 -16.70 -8.01 -19.44
N THR A 648 -15.45 -8.22 -19.87
CA THR A 648 -14.92 -9.53 -20.24
C THR A 648 -14.10 -10.14 -19.09
N PRO A 649 -14.16 -11.47 -18.87
CA PRO A 649 -13.32 -12.11 -17.86
C PRO A 649 -11.83 -11.98 -18.22
N LEU A 650 -11.06 -11.32 -17.35
CA LEU A 650 -9.61 -11.18 -17.49
C LEU A 650 -8.94 -12.50 -17.12
N LYS A 651 -8.13 -13.06 -18.02
CA LYS A 651 -7.34 -14.27 -17.72
C LYS A 651 -6.04 -13.88 -17.05
N VAL A 652 -5.83 -14.39 -15.84
CA VAL A 652 -4.66 -14.09 -15.01
C VAL A 652 -3.87 -15.36 -14.74
N VAL A 653 -2.57 -15.29 -14.99
CA VAL A 653 -1.55 -16.27 -14.57
C VAL A 653 -0.59 -15.59 -13.60
N TRP A 654 0.15 -16.35 -12.81
CA TRP A 654 1.10 -15.79 -11.85
C TRP A 654 2.35 -16.66 -11.73
N ALA A 655 3.45 -16.03 -11.29
CA ALA A 655 4.72 -16.69 -11.04
C ALA A 655 5.48 -16.02 -9.89
N MET A 656 6.28 -16.79 -9.17
CA MET A 656 7.19 -16.32 -8.13
C MET A 656 8.55 -16.98 -8.33
N GLY A 657 9.63 -16.25 -8.05
CA GLY A 657 10.99 -16.76 -8.13
C GLY A 657 11.93 -16.11 -7.12
N ALA A 658 13.21 -16.48 -7.21
CA ALA A 658 14.22 -16.10 -6.22
C ALA A 658 14.83 -14.71 -6.46
N GLN A 659 14.97 -14.28 -7.73
CA GLN A 659 15.62 -13.02 -8.07
C GLN A 659 15.05 -12.45 -9.37
N TRP A 660 14.89 -11.13 -9.43
CA TRP A 660 14.57 -10.38 -10.65
C TRP A 660 15.58 -9.25 -10.88
N SER A 661 15.79 -8.87 -12.12
CA SER A 661 16.68 -7.77 -12.51
C SER A 661 16.14 -7.10 -13.76
N ALA A 662 16.10 -5.76 -13.78
CA ALA A 662 15.54 -4.99 -14.90
C ALA A 662 16.32 -5.17 -16.22
N ASP A 663 17.66 -5.22 -16.16
CA ASP A 663 18.49 -5.05 -17.37
C ASP A 663 18.93 -6.36 -18.05
N HIS A 664 19.16 -7.45 -17.30
CA HIS A 664 19.76 -8.68 -17.81
C HIS A 664 19.14 -9.95 -17.22
N LEU A 665 18.05 -10.42 -17.83
CA LEU A 665 17.40 -11.68 -17.45
C LEU A 665 18.22 -12.89 -17.90
N ASN A 666 18.42 -13.83 -16.98
CA ASN A 666 19.12 -15.10 -17.20
C ASN A 666 18.40 -16.25 -16.46
N GLU A 667 18.97 -17.45 -16.46
CA GLU A 667 18.38 -18.63 -15.82
C GLU A 667 18.09 -18.46 -14.32
N ARG A 668 18.80 -17.56 -13.63
CA ARG A 668 18.54 -17.27 -12.20
C ARG A 668 17.21 -16.55 -11.97
N ASN A 669 16.64 -15.93 -13.00
CA ASN A 669 15.33 -15.27 -12.94
C ASN A 669 14.16 -16.23 -13.17
N MET A 670 14.46 -17.51 -13.41
CA MET A 670 13.43 -18.54 -13.59
C MET A 670 12.53 -18.63 -12.35
N HIS A 671 11.23 -18.72 -12.60
CA HIS A 671 10.27 -18.91 -11.52
C HIS A 671 10.49 -20.28 -10.83
N SER A 672 10.29 -20.32 -9.52
CA SER A 672 10.29 -21.56 -8.74
C SER A 672 8.87 -22.06 -8.48
N VAL A 673 7.89 -21.15 -8.52
CA VAL A 673 6.48 -21.46 -8.28
C VAL A 673 5.61 -20.72 -9.30
N THR A 674 4.65 -21.40 -9.91
CA THR A 674 3.78 -20.85 -10.96
C THR A 674 2.36 -21.35 -10.88
N SER A 675 1.45 -20.62 -11.53
CA SER A 675 0.07 -21.05 -11.76
C SER A 675 0.02 -22.27 -12.68
N SER A 676 -0.76 -23.28 -12.30
CA SER A 676 -0.99 -24.47 -13.12
C SER A 676 -1.91 -24.23 -14.33
N ARG A 677 -2.85 -23.27 -14.20
CA ARG A 677 -3.83 -22.88 -15.23
C ARG A 677 -4.22 -21.40 -15.07
N PRO A 678 -4.72 -20.75 -16.14
CA PRO A 678 -5.21 -19.38 -16.02
C PRO A 678 -6.50 -19.31 -15.20
N VAL A 679 -6.61 -18.28 -14.37
CA VAL A 679 -7.81 -17.95 -13.59
C VAL A 679 -8.58 -16.84 -14.32
N ARG A 680 -9.90 -17.01 -14.47
CA ARG A 680 -10.77 -15.99 -15.10
C ARG A 680 -11.31 -15.06 -14.02
N VAL A 681 -10.81 -13.84 -13.97
CA VAL A 681 -11.22 -12.80 -13.02
C VAL A 681 -12.31 -11.94 -13.65
N LEU A 682 -13.50 -11.93 -13.06
CA LEU A 682 -14.60 -11.05 -13.43
C LEU A 682 -14.48 -9.73 -12.68
N LEU A 683 -13.87 -8.73 -13.32
CA LEU A 683 -13.50 -7.47 -12.69
C LEU A 683 -14.69 -6.69 -12.10
N LEU A 684 -15.84 -6.67 -12.78
CA LEU A 684 -17.05 -5.98 -12.30
C LEU A 684 -17.75 -6.70 -11.13
N ARG A 685 -17.62 -8.02 -11.04
CA ARG A 685 -18.34 -8.84 -10.05
C ARG A 685 -17.53 -9.07 -8.78
N GLY A 686 -16.21 -8.85 -8.82
CA GLY A 686 -15.34 -9.14 -7.67
C GLY A 686 -15.12 -10.63 -7.45
N SER A 687 -15.21 -11.45 -8.49
CA SER A 687 -15.12 -12.92 -8.38
C SER A 687 -14.15 -13.51 -9.39
N ALA A 688 -13.58 -14.67 -9.11
CA ALA A 688 -12.79 -15.43 -10.09
C ALA A 688 -13.21 -16.90 -10.16
N GLU A 689 -13.07 -17.46 -11.35
CA GLU A 689 -13.38 -18.85 -11.66
C GLU A 689 -12.19 -19.51 -12.35
N ALA A 690 -11.78 -20.69 -11.88
CA ALA A 690 -10.72 -21.45 -12.54
C ALA A 690 -11.26 -22.13 -13.81
N GLU A 691 -10.46 -22.14 -14.88
CA GLU A 691 -10.83 -22.84 -16.11
C GLU A 691 -10.79 -24.37 -15.88
N GLN A 692 -11.93 -25.07 -16.07
CA GLN A 692 -12.02 -26.52 -15.92
C GLN A 692 -11.38 -27.23 -17.12
N ASP A 693 -10.43 -28.12 -16.87
CA ASP A 693 -9.78 -28.91 -17.92
C ASP A 693 -10.55 -30.22 -18.19
N LEU A 694 -11.40 -30.23 -19.24
CA LEU A 694 -12.17 -31.41 -19.65
C LEU A 694 -11.35 -32.42 -20.50
N ARG A 695 -10.06 -32.18 -20.73
CA ARG A 695 -9.21 -33.03 -21.58
C ARG A 695 -9.16 -34.51 -21.15
N PRO A 696 -8.98 -34.87 -19.86
CA PRO A 696 -8.87 -36.27 -19.46
C PRO A 696 -10.15 -37.07 -19.74
N VAL A 697 -11.30 -36.45 -19.49
CA VAL A 697 -12.63 -37.06 -19.69
C VAL A 697 -12.88 -37.32 -21.18
N LEU A 698 -12.59 -36.34 -22.03
CA LEU A 698 -12.82 -36.46 -23.47
C LEU A 698 -11.87 -37.48 -24.11
N ALA A 699 -10.64 -37.62 -23.58
CA ALA A 699 -9.71 -38.66 -24.00
C ALA A 699 -10.23 -40.08 -23.68
N VAL A 700 -10.80 -40.29 -22.49
CA VAL A 700 -11.43 -41.57 -22.10
C VAL A 700 -12.62 -41.90 -23.01
N HIS A 701 -13.49 -40.91 -23.29
CA HIS A 701 -14.58 -41.07 -24.25
C HIS A 701 -14.07 -41.53 -25.63
N GLY A 702 -13.05 -40.85 -26.17
CA GLY A 702 -12.45 -41.19 -27.46
C GLY A 702 -11.88 -42.62 -27.51
N PHE A 703 -11.17 -43.04 -26.46
CA PHE A 703 -10.62 -44.39 -26.35
C PHE A 703 -11.72 -45.47 -26.35
N MET A 704 -12.76 -45.28 -25.54
CA MET A 704 -13.90 -46.21 -25.48
C MET A 704 -14.62 -46.34 -26.83
N MET A 705 -14.82 -45.22 -27.54
CA MET A 705 -15.44 -45.23 -28.87
C MET A 705 -14.57 -45.96 -29.90
N PHE A 706 -13.24 -45.83 -29.84
CA PHE A 706 -12.33 -46.58 -30.71
C PHE A 706 -12.39 -48.08 -30.46
N VAL A 707 -12.38 -48.52 -29.19
CA VAL A 707 -12.51 -49.95 -28.84
C VAL A 707 -13.83 -50.53 -29.37
N ALA A 708 -14.93 -49.80 -29.22
CA ALA A 708 -16.23 -50.27 -29.69
C ALA A 708 -16.35 -50.29 -31.23
N TRP A 709 -16.14 -49.14 -31.89
CA TRP A 709 -16.39 -48.97 -33.33
C TRP A 709 -15.23 -49.41 -34.22
N GLY A 710 -14.00 -49.40 -33.70
CA GLY A 710 -12.79 -49.78 -34.43
C GLY A 710 -12.38 -51.24 -34.28
N ILE A 711 -12.86 -51.93 -33.23
CA ILE A 711 -12.43 -53.30 -32.90
C ILE A 711 -13.61 -54.24 -32.68
N LEU A 712 -14.43 -54.03 -31.64
CA LEU A 712 -15.42 -55.03 -31.20
C LEU A 712 -16.58 -55.22 -32.20
N LEU A 713 -17.25 -54.14 -32.61
CA LEU A 713 -18.41 -54.24 -33.52
C LEU A 713 -18.00 -54.76 -34.93
N PRO A 714 -16.90 -54.27 -35.55
CA PRO A 714 -16.39 -54.86 -36.79
C PRO A 714 -15.94 -56.31 -36.60
N GLY A 715 -15.25 -56.62 -35.50
CA GLY A 715 -14.80 -57.99 -35.18
C GLY A 715 -15.94 -58.99 -35.10
N GLY A 716 -17.07 -58.60 -34.50
CA GLY A 716 -18.30 -59.40 -34.48
C GLY A 716 -18.85 -59.65 -35.88
N ILE A 717 -18.81 -58.67 -36.78
CA ILE A 717 -19.26 -58.83 -38.19
C ILE A 717 -18.33 -59.79 -38.94
N LEU A 718 -17.01 -59.68 -38.75
CA LEU A 718 -16.04 -60.58 -39.35
C LEU A 718 -16.22 -62.02 -38.85
N ALA A 719 -16.47 -62.21 -37.54
CA ALA A 719 -16.75 -63.52 -36.97
C ALA A 719 -17.98 -64.17 -37.62
N ALA A 720 -19.09 -63.43 -37.77
CA ALA A 720 -20.30 -63.93 -38.41
C ALA A 720 -20.14 -64.26 -39.91
N ARG A 721 -19.13 -63.70 -40.57
CA ARG A 721 -18.88 -63.92 -42.00
C ARG A 721 -17.88 -65.04 -42.28
N TYR A 722 -16.76 -65.04 -41.58
CA TYR A 722 -15.62 -65.91 -41.92
C TYR A 722 -15.50 -67.15 -41.03
N LEU A 723 -16.08 -67.16 -39.82
CA LEU A 723 -15.94 -68.27 -38.87
C LEU A 723 -17.09 -69.29 -38.93
N LYS A 724 -17.95 -69.24 -39.95
CA LYS A 724 -19.06 -70.20 -40.13
C LYS A 724 -18.61 -71.66 -40.33
N HIS A 725 -17.34 -71.89 -40.66
CA HIS A 725 -16.75 -73.22 -40.85
C HIS A 725 -16.40 -73.93 -39.54
N VAL A 726 -16.44 -73.23 -38.39
CA VAL A 726 -16.17 -73.81 -37.08
C VAL A 726 -17.38 -74.64 -36.66
N LYS A 727 -17.17 -75.91 -36.28
CA LYS A 727 -18.24 -76.84 -35.88
C LYS A 727 -19.08 -76.27 -34.72
N GLY A 728 -20.41 -76.30 -34.87
CA GLY A 728 -21.38 -75.81 -33.87
C GLY A 728 -21.72 -74.31 -33.99
N ASP A 729 -22.43 -73.78 -32.99
CA ASP A 729 -22.91 -72.38 -32.95
C ASP A 729 -21.87 -71.37 -32.45
N GLY A 730 -20.59 -71.74 -32.40
CA GLY A 730 -19.52 -70.91 -31.82
C GLY A 730 -19.34 -69.55 -32.51
N TRP A 731 -19.50 -69.47 -33.84
CA TRP A 731 -19.44 -68.21 -34.58
C TRP A 731 -20.60 -67.26 -34.21
N TYR A 732 -21.77 -67.82 -33.93
CA TYR A 732 -22.97 -67.06 -33.57
C TYR A 732 -22.85 -66.50 -32.16
N GLN A 733 -22.38 -67.32 -31.21
CA GLN A 733 -22.09 -66.86 -29.85
C GLN A 733 -21.02 -65.76 -29.84
N LEU A 734 -19.92 -65.94 -30.57
CA LEU A 734 -18.86 -64.94 -30.66
C LEU A 734 -19.35 -63.62 -31.28
N HIS A 735 -20.16 -63.68 -32.35
CA HIS A 735 -20.80 -62.50 -32.91
C HIS A 735 -21.64 -61.79 -31.84
N VAL A 736 -22.55 -62.50 -31.19
CA VAL A 736 -23.46 -61.94 -30.19
C VAL A 736 -22.72 -61.30 -29.01
N TYR A 737 -21.69 -61.96 -28.46
CA TYR A 737 -20.91 -61.41 -27.35
C TYR A 737 -20.11 -60.17 -27.73
N LEU A 738 -19.52 -60.13 -28.93
CA LEU A 738 -18.78 -58.96 -29.41
C LEU A 738 -19.73 -57.78 -29.69
N GLN A 739 -20.93 -58.04 -30.24
CA GLN A 739 -21.93 -56.99 -30.48
C GLN A 739 -22.48 -56.40 -29.18
N TYR A 740 -22.87 -57.24 -28.21
CA TYR A 740 -23.36 -56.75 -26.91
C TYR A 740 -22.28 -55.99 -26.14
N SER A 741 -21.03 -56.50 -26.11
CA SER A 741 -19.91 -55.81 -25.47
C SER A 741 -19.61 -54.46 -26.12
N GLY A 742 -19.62 -54.40 -27.47
CA GLY A 742 -19.41 -53.16 -28.21
C GLY A 742 -20.50 -52.13 -27.92
N ILE A 743 -21.78 -52.51 -27.95
CA ILE A 743 -22.92 -51.62 -27.63
C ILE A 743 -22.85 -51.12 -26.18
N ALA A 744 -22.50 -51.99 -25.22
CA ALA A 744 -22.36 -51.59 -23.82
C ALA A 744 -21.28 -50.51 -23.62
N ILE A 745 -20.12 -50.64 -24.29
CA ILE A 745 -19.05 -49.64 -24.24
C ILE A 745 -19.47 -48.32 -24.90
N VAL A 746 -20.24 -48.37 -26.00
CA VAL A 746 -20.80 -47.16 -26.63
C VAL A 746 -21.73 -46.42 -25.66
N LEU A 747 -22.65 -47.13 -25.02
CA LEU A 747 -23.58 -46.50 -24.07
C LEU A 747 -22.85 -45.90 -22.86
N LEU A 748 -21.87 -46.63 -22.31
CA LEU A 748 -21.08 -46.18 -21.16
C LEU A 748 -20.22 -44.95 -21.52
N GLY A 749 -19.57 -44.96 -22.68
CA GLY A 749 -18.73 -43.83 -23.10
C GLY A 749 -19.54 -42.57 -23.41
N VAL A 750 -20.78 -42.69 -23.92
CA VAL A 750 -21.67 -41.54 -24.11
C VAL A 750 -22.19 -41.03 -22.76
N LEU A 751 -22.53 -41.92 -21.82
CA LEU A 751 -22.98 -41.56 -20.48
C LEU A 751 -21.92 -40.74 -19.73
N PHE A 752 -20.66 -41.20 -19.73
CA PHE A 752 -19.55 -40.48 -19.09
C PHE A 752 -19.33 -39.10 -19.70
N ALA A 753 -19.38 -38.98 -21.03
CA ALA A 753 -19.25 -37.70 -21.70
C ALA A 753 -20.41 -36.74 -21.34
N ALA A 754 -21.64 -37.23 -21.28
CA ALA A 754 -22.82 -36.42 -20.96
C ALA A 754 -22.86 -35.96 -19.49
N ALA A 755 -22.44 -36.82 -18.56
CA ALA A 755 -22.40 -36.52 -17.13
C ALA A 755 -21.42 -35.38 -16.81
N GLU A 756 -20.21 -35.43 -17.40
CA GLU A 756 -19.16 -34.45 -17.15
C GLU A 756 -19.38 -33.13 -17.91
N LEU A 757 -20.00 -33.17 -19.10
CA LEU A 757 -20.37 -31.97 -19.85
C LEU A 757 -21.61 -31.25 -19.28
N ARG A 758 -22.17 -31.74 -18.18
CA ARG A 758 -23.40 -31.21 -17.53
C ARG A 758 -24.54 -30.99 -18.52
N GLY A 759 -24.68 -31.88 -19.51
CA GLY A 759 -25.72 -31.79 -20.54
C GLY A 759 -25.36 -32.46 -21.87
N PHE A 760 -26.38 -32.76 -22.68
CA PHE A 760 -26.24 -33.38 -24.00
C PHE A 760 -26.63 -32.40 -25.11
N TYR A 761 -25.65 -31.83 -25.81
CA TYR A 761 -25.86 -30.79 -26.83
C TYR A 761 -25.63 -31.33 -28.26
N ILE A 762 -26.64 -31.21 -29.12
CA ILE A 762 -26.60 -31.70 -30.53
C ILE A 762 -26.14 -30.58 -31.48
N SER A 763 -25.00 -29.97 -31.21
CA SER A 763 -24.47 -28.87 -32.03
C SER A 763 -23.40 -29.33 -33.03
N SER A 764 -22.56 -30.30 -32.65
CA SER A 764 -21.41 -30.74 -33.44
C SER A 764 -21.78 -31.82 -34.46
N VAL A 765 -21.09 -31.81 -35.61
CA VAL A 765 -21.16 -32.84 -36.64
C VAL A 765 -20.80 -34.23 -36.07
N HIS A 766 -19.83 -34.28 -35.17
CA HIS A 766 -19.45 -35.52 -34.47
C HIS A 766 -20.63 -36.11 -33.67
N VAL A 767 -21.34 -35.28 -32.90
CA VAL A 767 -22.49 -35.72 -32.08
C VAL A 767 -23.62 -36.24 -32.98
N LYS A 768 -23.87 -35.59 -34.13
CA LYS A 768 -24.89 -36.03 -35.10
C LYS A 768 -24.58 -37.41 -35.68
N PHE A 769 -23.34 -37.64 -36.13
CA PHE A 769 -22.92 -38.95 -36.63
C PHE A 769 -22.91 -40.01 -35.53
N GLY A 770 -22.38 -39.69 -34.35
CA GLY A 770 -22.32 -40.60 -33.20
C GLY A 770 -23.72 -41.05 -32.72
N LEU A 771 -24.67 -40.12 -32.61
CA LEU A 771 -26.05 -40.44 -32.25
C LEU A 771 -26.73 -41.31 -33.30
N THR A 772 -26.53 -41.00 -34.59
CA THR A 772 -27.07 -41.80 -35.70
C THR A 772 -26.52 -43.23 -35.67
N ALA A 773 -25.20 -43.38 -35.50
CA ALA A 773 -24.55 -44.69 -35.40
C ALA A 773 -25.07 -45.49 -34.19
N MET A 774 -25.22 -44.84 -33.03
CA MET A 774 -25.74 -45.45 -31.80
C MET A 774 -27.18 -45.94 -31.98
N ILE A 775 -28.07 -45.15 -32.58
CA ILE A 775 -29.46 -45.55 -32.86
C ILE A 775 -29.48 -46.79 -33.77
N LEU A 776 -28.70 -46.78 -34.85
CA LEU A 776 -28.62 -47.92 -35.77
C LEU A 776 -28.05 -49.18 -35.10
N ALA A 777 -27.08 -49.03 -34.20
CA ALA A 777 -26.50 -50.14 -33.43
C ALA A 777 -27.49 -50.72 -32.41
N CYS A 778 -28.18 -49.88 -31.62
CA CYS A 778 -29.19 -50.32 -30.66
C CYS A 778 -30.43 -50.94 -31.34
N ALA A 779 -30.73 -50.54 -32.57
CA ALA A 779 -31.77 -51.17 -33.37
C ALA A 779 -31.41 -52.62 -33.78
N GLN A 780 -30.11 -52.99 -33.84
CA GLN A 780 -29.69 -54.33 -34.26
C GLN A 780 -30.14 -55.45 -33.29
N PRO A 781 -29.91 -55.37 -31.97
CA PRO A 781 -30.42 -56.37 -31.02
C PRO A 781 -31.95 -56.47 -31.00
N ILE A 782 -32.66 -55.35 -31.11
CA ILE A 782 -34.13 -55.32 -31.18
C ILE A 782 -34.59 -56.06 -32.44
N ASN A 783 -33.97 -55.76 -33.58
CA ASN A 783 -34.23 -56.47 -34.83
C ASN A 783 -33.87 -57.97 -34.72
N ALA A 784 -32.80 -58.32 -34.02
CA ALA A 784 -32.40 -59.71 -33.77
C ALA A 784 -33.35 -60.49 -32.86
N TYR A 785 -34.03 -59.82 -31.92
CA TYR A 785 -35.08 -60.45 -31.12
C TYR A 785 -36.31 -60.82 -31.96
N LEU A 786 -36.63 -60.02 -32.98
CA LEU A 786 -37.74 -60.26 -33.92
C LEU A 786 -37.38 -61.27 -35.03
N ARG A 787 -36.25 -61.97 -34.91
CA ARG A 787 -35.74 -62.92 -35.90
C ARG A 787 -36.74 -64.08 -36.15
N PRO A 788 -37.25 -64.27 -37.38
CA PRO A 788 -38.14 -65.39 -37.71
C PRO A 788 -37.46 -66.76 -37.52
N LYS A 789 -38.22 -67.78 -37.12
CA LYS A 789 -37.73 -69.17 -36.93
C LYS A 789 -37.08 -69.72 -38.21
N ARG A 790 -36.10 -70.61 -38.05
CA ARG A 790 -35.43 -71.29 -39.18
C ARG A 790 -36.41 -72.29 -39.79
N ALA A 791 -36.46 -72.40 -41.11
CA ALA A 791 -37.19 -73.48 -41.76
C ALA A 791 -36.54 -74.84 -41.40
N GLU A 792 -37.36 -75.87 -41.20
CA GLU A 792 -36.90 -77.23 -40.96
C GLU A 792 -36.35 -77.84 -42.27
N HIS A 793 -35.54 -78.90 -42.15
CA HIS A 793 -34.74 -79.47 -43.24
C HIS A 793 -35.59 -79.72 -44.50
N GLY A 794 -35.18 -79.10 -45.62
CA GLY A 794 -35.77 -79.32 -46.94
C GLY A 794 -36.84 -78.31 -47.41
N GLU A 795 -37.31 -77.39 -46.57
CA GLU A 795 -38.29 -76.36 -46.99
C GLU A 795 -37.65 -75.00 -47.37
N VAL A 796 -38.20 -74.38 -48.41
CA VAL A 796 -37.78 -73.04 -48.88
C VAL A 796 -37.99 -72.02 -47.76
N ALA A 797 -36.95 -71.28 -47.40
CA ALA A 797 -37.00 -70.28 -46.33
C ALA A 797 -38.17 -69.30 -46.54
N CYS A 798 -38.97 -69.08 -45.48
CA CYS A 798 -40.07 -68.11 -45.51
C CYS A 798 -39.56 -66.72 -45.98
N SER A 799 -40.27 -66.06 -46.92
CA SER A 799 -39.87 -64.76 -47.48
C SER A 799 -39.58 -63.69 -46.42
N LYS A 800 -40.25 -63.79 -45.25
CA LYS A 800 -40.01 -62.91 -44.09
C LYS A 800 -38.60 -63.05 -43.51
N ARG A 801 -38.01 -64.25 -43.52
CA ARG A 801 -36.65 -64.49 -43.01
C ARG A 801 -35.58 -63.94 -43.94
N ILE A 802 -35.77 -64.08 -45.25
CA ILE A 802 -34.85 -63.52 -46.26
C ILE A 802 -34.86 -61.99 -46.19
N ILE A 803 -36.04 -61.36 -46.11
CA ILE A 803 -36.17 -59.90 -45.96
C ILE A 803 -35.49 -59.43 -44.66
N TRP A 804 -35.68 -60.15 -43.56
CA TRP A 804 -35.03 -59.85 -42.28
C TRP A 804 -33.51 -59.94 -42.37
N GLU A 805 -32.96 -60.96 -43.03
CA GLU A 805 -31.51 -61.14 -43.21
C GLU A 805 -30.90 -59.98 -44.02
N TYR A 806 -31.56 -59.53 -45.10
CA TYR A 806 -31.13 -58.33 -45.82
C TYR A 806 -31.17 -57.08 -44.95
N PHE A 807 -32.26 -56.86 -44.23
CA PHE A 807 -32.43 -55.68 -43.37
C PHE A 807 -31.39 -55.65 -42.24
N HIS A 808 -31.12 -56.79 -41.60
CA HIS A 808 -30.10 -56.93 -40.56
C HIS A 808 -28.70 -56.63 -41.08
N VAL A 809 -28.32 -57.18 -42.25
CA VAL A 809 -27.00 -56.96 -42.85
C VAL A 809 -26.82 -55.50 -43.32
N ILE A 810 -27.82 -54.91 -43.97
CA ILE A 810 -27.73 -53.54 -44.50
C ILE A 810 -27.62 -52.52 -43.38
N ILE A 811 -28.48 -52.61 -42.36
CA ILE A 811 -28.45 -51.65 -41.25
C ILE A 811 -27.19 -51.87 -40.40
N GLY A 812 -26.77 -53.11 -40.16
CA GLY A 812 -25.53 -53.40 -39.44
C GLY A 812 -24.28 -52.82 -40.13
N ARG A 813 -24.17 -52.96 -41.46
CA ARG A 813 -23.06 -52.36 -42.23
C ARG A 813 -23.14 -50.85 -42.29
N SER A 814 -24.34 -50.29 -42.42
CA SER A 814 -24.56 -48.84 -42.40
C SER A 814 -24.13 -48.22 -41.06
N ALA A 815 -24.42 -48.90 -39.94
CA ALA A 815 -24.00 -48.46 -38.61
C ALA A 815 -22.47 -48.32 -38.51
N ILE A 816 -21.70 -49.28 -39.05
CA ILE A 816 -20.23 -49.22 -39.06
C ILE A 816 -19.71 -48.05 -39.90
N VAL A 817 -20.27 -47.81 -41.08
CA VAL A 817 -19.85 -46.68 -41.93
C VAL A 817 -20.06 -45.35 -41.22
N VAL A 818 -21.24 -45.16 -40.61
CA VAL A 818 -21.54 -43.95 -39.83
C VAL A 818 -20.68 -43.86 -38.57
N GLY A 819 -20.39 -44.99 -37.91
CA GLY A 819 -19.50 -45.06 -36.74
C GLY A 819 -18.06 -44.66 -37.05
N ILE A 820 -17.51 -45.09 -38.19
CA ILE A 820 -16.18 -44.66 -38.66
C ILE A 820 -16.17 -43.16 -38.96
N ALA A 821 -17.22 -42.62 -39.60
CA ALA A 821 -17.36 -41.18 -39.81
C ALA A 821 -17.45 -40.40 -38.48
N ALA A 822 -18.08 -40.98 -37.45
CA ALA A 822 -18.13 -40.41 -36.11
C ALA A 822 -16.74 -40.37 -35.45
N LEU A 823 -15.89 -41.39 -35.61
CA LEU A 823 -14.51 -41.40 -35.10
C LEU A 823 -13.67 -40.28 -35.73
N PHE A 824 -13.68 -40.15 -37.06
CA PHE A 824 -12.91 -39.11 -37.75
C PHE A 824 -13.40 -37.69 -37.44
N SER A 825 -14.72 -37.48 -37.43
CA SER A 825 -15.29 -36.18 -37.05
C SER A 825 -15.02 -35.84 -35.57
N GLY A 826 -14.92 -36.84 -34.69
CA GLY A 826 -14.55 -36.68 -33.28
C GLY A 826 -13.10 -36.21 -33.12
N MET A 827 -12.16 -36.82 -33.83
CA MET A 827 -10.75 -36.41 -33.83
C MET A 827 -10.57 -34.96 -34.33
N LYS A 828 -11.29 -34.58 -35.40
CA LYS A 828 -11.28 -33.20 -35.89
C LYS A 828 -11.88 -32.21 -34.89
N HIS A 829 -12.95 -32.59 -34.20
CA HIS A 829 -13.58 -31.75 -33.18
C HIS A 829 -12.68 -31.54 -31.96
N LEU A 830 -11.93 -32.58 -31.57
CA LEU A 830 -10.93 -32.49 -30.49
C LEU A 830 -9.77 -31.56 -30.87
N GLY A 831 -9.24 -31.68 -32.10
CA GLY A 831 -8.15 -30.84 -32.61
C GLY A 831 -8.51 -29.35 -32.63
N HIS A 832 -9.67 -28.99 -33.18
CA HIS A 832 -10.14 -27.60 -33.22
C HIS A 832 -10.33 -26.98 -31.83
N ARG A 833 -10.58 -27.79 -30.78
CA ARG A 833 -10.86 -27.29 -29.42
C ARG A 833 -9.59 -27.04 -28.61
N TYR A 834 -8.51 -27.75 -28.89
CA TYR A 834 -7.33 -27.80 -28.03
C TYR A 834 -6.00 -27.50 -28.70
N ASP A 835 -5.98 -27.20 -30.01
CA ASP A 835 -4.82 -26.74 -30.80
C ASP A 835 -3.53 -27.51 -30.46
N SER A 836 -3.63 -28.85 -30.51
CA SER A 836 -2.56 -29.75 -30.05
C SER A 836 -2.00 -30.59 -31.20
N GLU A 837 -0.68 -30.53 -31.36
CA GLU A 837 0.07 -31.28 -32.39
C GLU A 837 -0.13 -32.80 -32.30
N ASN A 838 -0.41 -33.32 -31.10
CA ASN A 838 -0.61 -34.76 -30.87
C ASN A 838 -1.86 -35.34 -31.56
N VAL A 839 -2.85 -34.51 -31.90
CA VAL A 839 -4.10 -34.97 -32.55
C VAL A 839 -3.86 -35.39 -34.00
N GLU A 840 -2.89 -34.78 -34.69
CA GLU A 840 -2.53 -35.18 -36.05
C GLU A 840 -1.92 -36.59 -36.07
N GLY A 841 -1.02 -36.89 -35.13
CA GLY A 841 -0.42 -38.22 -34.99
C GLY A 841 -1.45 -39.32 -34.72
N LEU A 842 -2.41 -39.06 -33.83
CA LEU A 842 -3.51 -40.00 -33.54
C LEU A 842 -4.45 -40.18 -34.74
N THR A 843 -4.69 -39.12 -35.52
CA THR A 843 -5.52 -39.20 -36.74
C THR A 843 -4.84 -40.06 -37.81
N TRP A 844 -3.53 -39.92 -38.00
CA TRP A 844 -2.76 -40.80 -38.89
C TRP A 844 -2.76 -42.26 -38.44
N ALA A 845 -2.63 -42.52 -37.14
CA ALA A 845 -2.72 -43.87 -36.59
C ALA A 845 -4.10 -44.50 -36.86
N LEU A 846 -5.19 -43.73 -36.72
CA LEU A 846 -6.55 -44.19 -37.04
C LEU A 846 -6.72 -44.51 -38.54
N ILE A 847 -6.16 -43.69 -39.43
CA ILE A 847 -6.19 -43.93 -40.88
C ILE A 847 -5.47 -45.24 -41.21
N LEU A 848 -4.26 -45.44 -40.66
CA LEU A 848 -3.48 -46.66 -40.86
C LEU A 848 -4.22 -47.90 -40.34
N TRP A 849 -4.88 -47.79 -39.18
CA TRP A 849 -5.71 -48.87 -38.63
C TRP A 849 -6.87 -49.25 -39.55
N VAL A 850 -7.64 -48.27 -40.02
CA VAL A 850 -8.77 -48.51 -40.94
C VAL A 850 -8.28 -49.15 -42.25
N LEU A 851 -7.15 -48.68 -42.80
CA LEU A 851 -6.54 -49.27 -44.00
C LEU A 851 -6.11 -50.73 -43.75
N ALA A 852 -5.49 -51.03 -42.61
CA ALA A 852 -5.12 -52.39 -42.24
C ALA A 852 -6.35 -53.32 -42.13
N CYS A 853 -7.45 -52.85 -41.54
CA CYS A 853 -8.70 -53.60 -41.47
C CYS A 853 -9.31 -53.86 -42.87
N VAL A 854 -9.27 -52.88 -43.77
CA VAL A 854 -9.76 -53.04 -45.15
C VAL A 854 -8.92 -54.07 -45.91
N LEU A 855 -7.58 -53.99 -45.79
CA LEU A 855 -6.67 -54.97 -46.39
C LEU A 855 -6.89 -56.38 -45.84
N LEU A 856 -7.13 -56.52 -44.54
CA LEU A 856 -7.49 -57.79 -43.91
C LEU A 856 -8.79 -58.36 -44.51
N VAL A 857 -9.82 -57.53 -44.69
CA VAL A 857 -11.07 -57.95 -45.32
C VAL A 857 -10.83 -58.41 -46.76
N ILE A 858 -10.09 -57.64 -47.56
CA ILE A 858 -9.75 -58.01 -48.95
C ILE A 858 -9.00 -59.34 -48.99
N TYR A 859 -8.03 -59.52 -48.08
CA TYR A 859 -7.27 -60.77 -47.98
C TYR A 859 -8.17 -61.96 -47.61
N LEU A 860 -9.07 -61.81 -46.64
CA LEU A 860 -10.01 -62.86 -46.25
C LEU A 860 -10.99 -63.20 -47.38
N GLU A 861 -11.48 -62.21 -48.13
CA GLU A 861 -12.34 -62.44 -49.31
C GLU A 861 -11.57 -63.16 -50.44
N TYR A 862 -10.34 -62.74 -50.71
CA TYR A 862 -9.47 -63.39 -51.68
C TYR A 862 -9.21 -64.87 -51.31
N MET A 863 -8.96 -65.14 -50.04
CA MET A 863 -8.77 -66.50 -49.54
C MET A 863 -10.04 -67.34 -49.66
N LEU A 864 -11.22 -66.79 -49.37
CA LEU A 864 -12.50 -67.47 -49.58
C LEU A 864 -12.74 -67.81 -51.06
N LEU A 865 -12.47 -66.87 -51.98
CA LEU A 865 -12.61 -67.08 -53.42
C LEU A 865 -11.67 -68.18 -53.93
N LYS A 866 -10.40 -68.16 -53.48
CA LYS A 866 -9.41 -69.18 -53.84
C LYS A 866 -9.76 -70.57 -53.30
N GLN A 867 -10.41 -70.65 -52.14
CA GLN A 867 -10.89 -71.91 -51.56
C GLN A 867 -12.06 -72.49 -52.38
N ARG A 868 -12.94 -71.62 -52.90
CA ARG A 868 -14.06 -71.96 -53.79
C ARG A 868 -13.58 -72.48 -55.17
N ASP A 869 -12.52 -71.90 -55.70
CA ASP A 869 -11.88 -72.36 -56.95
C ASP A 869 -11.18 -73.73 -56.75
N ARG A 870 -10.53 -73.96 -55.60
CA ARG A 870 -9.92 -75.25 -55.26
C ARG A 870 -10.94 -76.39 -55.09
N SER A 871 -12.14 -76.11 -54.57
CA SER A 871 -13.22 -77.11 -54.50
C SER A 871 -13.79 -77.46 -55.87
N SER A 872 -13.78 -76.53 -56.84
CA SER A 872 -14.27 -76.77 -58.21
C SER A 872 -13.33 -77.66 -59.04
N VAL A 873 -12.04 -77.72 -58.71
CA VAL A 873 -11.02 -78.51 -59.46
C VAL A 873 -10.87 -79.95 -58.93
N ARG A 874 -11.43 -80.28 -57.76
CA ARG A 874 -11.29 -81.62 -57.12
C ARG A 874 -12.49 -82.55 -57.33
N GLY A 875 -13.47 -82.18 -58.16
CA GLY A 875 -14.68 -82.95 -58.44
C GLY A 875 -14.57 -83.89 -59.63
N ASN A 876 -13.73 -84.93 -59.54
CA ASN A 876 -13.93 -86.19 -60.27
C ASN A 876 -13.04 -87.25 -59.63
N TRP A 877 -13.60 -88.10 -58.76
CA TRP A 877 -13.25 -89.50 -58.45
C TRP A 877 -13.95 -89.92 -57.14
N VAL A 878 -14.64 -91.05 -57.23
CA VAL A 878 -15.65 -91.62 -56.32
C VAL A 878 -15.03 -92.44 -55.19
N LEU A 879 -15.61 -92.41 -53.97
CA LEU A 879 -16.09 -93.56 -53.15
C LEU A 879 -16.11 -93.28 -51.63
N GLY A 880 -17.32 -93.33 -51.04
CA GLY A 880 -17.60 -93.95 -49.74
C GLY A 880 -17.32 -93.15 -48.46
N ASN A 881 -18.30 -92.41 -47.96
CA ASN A 881 -19.03 -92.74 -46.73
C ASN A 881 -20.09 -91.65 -46.47
N ASN A 882 -21.31 -92.08 -46.20
CA ASN A 882 -22.40 -91.21 -45.76
C ASN A 882 -22.11 -90.78 -44.32
N GLU A 883 -21.97 -89.47 -44.11
CA GLU A 883 -22.61 -88.73 -43.02
C GLU A 883 -22.47 -87.22 -43.28
N GLU A 884 -23.63 -86.59 -43.43
CA GLU A 884 -23.90 -85.16 -43.25
C GLU A 884 -23.17 -84.14 -44.16
N GLU A 885 -23.76 -83.87 -45.33
CA GLU A 885 -23.55 -82.59 -46.04
C GLU A 885 -24.90 -82.03 -46.54
N ASP A 886 -25.48 -81.10 -45.76
CA ASP A 886 -26.49 -80.16 -46.23
C ASP A 886 -25.90 -78.74 -46.15
N SER A 887 -25.42 -78.22 -47.29
CA SER A 887 -25.32 -76.77 -47.50
C SER A 887 -25.33 -76.42 -48.99
N VAL A 888 -26.50 -76.54 -49.62
CA VAL A 888 -26.77 -75.93 -50.91
C VAL A 888 -27.00 -74.43 -50.70
N ASP A 889 -26.05 -73.62 -51.17
CA ASP A 889 -26.07 -72.15 -51.19
C ASP A 889 -27.00 -71.67 -52.34
N LEU A 890 -28.31 -71.55 -52.07
CA LEU A 890 -29.29 -71.02 -53.03
C LEU A 890 -29.32 -69.49 -53.01
N LEU A 891 -28.46 -68.83 -53.79
CA LEU A 891 -28.70 -67.47 -54.27
C LEU A 891 -28.02 -67.22 -55.63
N GLN A 892 -28.75 -67.47 -56.73
CA GLN A 892 -28.58 -66.72 -57.98
C GLN A 892 -29.95 -66.52 -58.66
N PRO A 893 -30.25 -65.32 -59.20
CA PRO A 893 -31.43 -65.09 -60.00
C PRO A 893 -31.05 -65.31 -61.47
N ASP A 894 -31.65 -66.29 -62.15
CA ASP A 894 -31.85 -66.13 -63.59
C ASP A 894 -33.15 -66.77 -64.08
N ARG A 895 -33.75 -66.02 -64.99
CA ARG A 895 -35.13 -66.07 -65.44
C ARG A 895 -35.19 -66.93 -66.70
N ALA A 896 -35.91 -68.05 -66.68
CA ALA A 896 -36.38 -68.67 -67.91
C ALA A 896 -37.68 -69.46 -67.70
N VAL A 897 -38.54 -69.29 -68.69
CA VAL A 897 -39.96 -69.65 -68.82
C VAL A 897 -40.17 -71.14 -69.01
N THR A 898 -41.15 -71.74 -68.30
CA THR A 898 -42.01 -72.80 -68.88
C THR A 898 -43.32 -73.00 -68.10
N LYS A 899 -44.37 -73.28 -68.87
CA LYS A 899 -45.77 -73.57 -68.49
C LYS A 899 -45.98 -75.10 -68.35
N PRO A 900 -47.16 -75.63 -67.97
CA PRO A 900 -47.34 -76.52 -66.81
C PRO A 900 -47.85 -77.93 -67.18
N GLU A 901 -48.02 -78.78 -66.17
CA GLU A 901 -48.91 -79.99 -66.01
C GLU A 901 -48.14 -81.01 -65.13
N SER A 902 -48.69 -81.80 -64.20
CA SER A 902 -50.06 -82.11 -63.75
C SER A 902 -49.97 -82.83 -62.39
N HIS A 903 -50.95 -82.56 -61.52
CA HIS A 903 -51.45 -83.29 -60.33
C HIS A 903 -51.35 -84.85 -60.30
N PRO A 904 -51.76 -85.56 -59.22
CA PRO A 904 -51.70 -85.28 -57.76
C PRO A 904 -51.43 -86.57 -56.91
N SER A 905 -51.73 -86.48 -55.60
CA SER A 905 -52.04 -87.53 -54.61
C SER A 905 -50.89 -87.89 -53.65
N GLY A 906 -51.08 -87.91 -52.32
CA GLY A 906 -52.25 -87.64 -51.49
C GLY A 906 -51.95 -87.96 -50.02
N ILE A 907 -52.80 -87.42 -49.13
CA ILE A 907 -53.22 -88.00 -47.82
C ILE A 907 -52.11 -88.06 -46.75
N MET A 908 -52.03 -87.14 -45.77
CA MET A 908 -52.89 -86.89 -44.59
C MET A 908 -52.79 -87.97 -43.50
N GLU A 909 -52.20 -87.61 -42.34
CA GLU A 909 -52.49 -88.02 -40.95
C GLU A 909 -51.40 -87.36 -40.06
N LEU A 910 -51.62 -86.31 -39.26
CA LEU A 910 -52.48 -86.06 -38.09
C LEU A 910 -52.08 -86.82 -36.80
N GLN A 911 -51.32 -86.11 -35.96
CA GLN A 911 -51.50 -85.94 -34.51
C GLN A 911 -51.15 -87.13 -33.57
N LEU A 912 -50.20 -86.93 -32.64
CA LEU A 912 -50.48 -86.72 -31.21
C LEU A 912 -49.19 -86.66 -30.35
N GLU A 913 -49.17 -85.63 -29.50
CA GLU A 913 -48.46 -85.43 -28.22
C GLU A 913 -48.41 -86.69 -27.31
N PRO A 914 -47.56 -86.81 -26.24
CA PRO A 914 -47.53 -85.82 -25.15
C PRO A 914 -46.23 -85.61 -24.32
N LEU A 915 -46.15 -84.39 -23.78
CA LEU A 915 -45.76 -83.94 -22.42
C LEU A 915 -44.72 -84.66 -21.53
N SER A 916 -44.01 -83.77 -20.83
CA SER A 916 -43.22 -83.88 -19.59
C SER A 916 -41.79 -84.38 -19.77
N ARG A 917 -40.78 -83.72 -19.22
CA ARG A 917 -40.71 -82.89 -18.01
C ARG A 917 -39.62 -81.83 -18.12
#